data_AF-A0A011VQN0-F1
#
_entry.id   AF-A0A011VQN0-F1
#
_cell.length_a   1.000
_cell.length_b   1.000
_cell.length_c   1.000
_cell.angle_alpha   90.00
_cell.angle_beta   90.00
_cell.angle_gamma   90.00
#
_symmetry.space_group_name_H-M   'P 1'
#
loop_
_entity.id
_entity.type
_entity.pdbx_description
1 polymer ?
#
loop_
_entity_poly.entity_id
_entity_poly.type
_entity_poly.pdbx_seq_one_letter_code
_entity_poly.pdbx_strand_id
1 'polypeptide(L)'
;MNKKDIAALTKLFGELYTVRSEADLENVIENGIKCFGDKDISELKVQMYRLGGKMLTVDAENRDALKARRIAVLTDSERSEMEKVEEIIDGNLLKYYFQPIVSAIDGEIFSYEALMRSAADPSITPFHILKYAGLNDRLDDIEKATFMNVLTIIEREKEILGEKAIFINSIPNVSISGADAEKISELLRRNSDSAVVELTESAEADEAQLSIMKDRYRSMNIKIAVDDYGTGYSNVHNLLRYTPNFVKIDRSLLSEINSDQRKRHFVRDIIEFCHENNILALAEGVETALELRTVILMGVDLIQGYYTARPAPDLIASIPLEIKQEIKRYQQQRQDGMSTHVYKVEGSERVMLDKVKKQGYKCIRIHSSEERGDIAIVGSSALNTNIHIEIDDGFKGRVTLESAHLSSIKKSPCIKIGENCEVEISVFDDCFLRNGGIYVPESSELMFTGIGSIVIDVHDSVFYGIGGPLDKGHGKLSFCANVEFIIEAYGQQGTCIGSGLGGEINIQQGIFNIKMNGNNGVAIGAVTGSVDLDIRNCGLQVISTCLKGAIIGSRDSDAKIMLHGCSFKGVSSGNETVCLGSVNGNADVTIDNSNFVTDTRSDDLAVLGSLNKDSNVKLHNIAMIIDAVGQKAYVIGGAKGETSFHCYNVDVKITLSSVFDSITSAEGDDLKIGAGRYFVEINGEKRDLTPNI
;
A
#
# COMPACT_ATOMS: atom_id res chain seq x y z
N MET A 1 -17.40 -3.99 -40.49
CA MET A 1 -16.54 -3.04 -41.25
C MET A 1 -15.32 -3.76 -41.78
N ASN A 2 -14.96 -3.54 -43.04
CA ASN A 2 -13.73 -4.08 -43.63
C ASN A 2 -12.53 -3.14 -43.34
N LYS A 3 -11.29 -3.56 -43.67
CA LYS A 3 -10.08 -2.73 -43.49
C LYS A 3 -10.15 -1.37 -44.19
N LYS A 4 -10.91 -1.27 -45.29
CA LYS A 4 -11.09 -0.05 -46.07
C LYS A 4 -12.01 0.95 -45.35
N ASP A 5 -13.06 0.44 -44.70
CA ASP A 5 -13.99 1.23 -43.88
C ASP A 5 -13.28 1.79 -42.63
N ILE A 6 -12.41 1.00 -41.99
CA ILE A 6 -11.61 1.45 -40.83
C ILE A 6 -10.63 2.56 -41.24
N ALA A 7 -9.91 2.38 -42.35
CA ALA A 7 -8.97 3.40 -42.85
C ALA A 7 -9.69 4.71 -43.25
N ALA A 8 -10.89 4.59 -43.84
CA ALA A 8 -11.73 5.75 -44.15
C ALA A 8 -12.19 6.48 -42.89
N LEU A 9 -12.63 5.74 -41.85
CA LEU A 9 -13.00 6.31 -40.55
C LEU A 9 -11.82 7.02 -39.87
N THR A 10 -10.63 6.40 -39.83
CA THR A 10 -9.44 7.02 -39.24
C THR A 10 -9.05 8.32 -39.94
N LYS A 11 -9.16 8.36 -41.27
CA LYS A 11 -8.94 9.58 -42.05
C LYS A 11 -9.98 10.66 -41.72
N LEU A 12 -11.24 10.27 -41.63
CA LEU A 12 -12.36 11.17 -41.31
C LEU A 12 -12.24 11.80 -39.92
N PHE A 13 -11.93 10.99 -38.92
CA PHE A 13 -11.68 11.45 -37.56
C PHE A 13 -10.45 12.35 -37.49
N GLY A 14 -9.41 12.11 -38.31
CA GLY A 14 -8.26 13.01 -38.44
C GLY A 14 -8.61 14.37 -39.05
N GLU A 15 -9.48 14.40 -40.06
CA GLU A 15 -9.96 15.63 -40.69
C GLU A 15 -10.87 16.45 -39.75
N LEU A 16 -11.63 15.79 -38.87
CA LEU A 16 -12.44 16.44 -37.83
C LEU A 16 -11.61 17.36 -36.90
N TYR A 17 -10.36 17.02 -36.58
CA TYR A 17 -9.46 17.88 -35.78
C TYR A 17 -9.00 19.15 -36.51
N THR A 18 -9.26 19.26 -37.81
CA THR A 18 -8.87 20.44 -38.61
C THR A 18 -10.02 21.42 -38.82
N VAL A 19 -11.23 21.08 -38.36
CA VAL A 19 -12.43 21.91 -38.48
C VAL A 19 -12.27 23.20 -37.67
N ARG A 20 -12.28 24.35 -38.34
CA ARG A 20 -12.23 25.68 -37.69
C ARG A 20 -13.42 26.57 -38.05
N SER A 21 -14.28 26.12 -38.96
CA SER A 21 -15.48 26.81 -39.40
C SER A 21 -16.56 25.80 -39.79
N GLU A 22 -17.80 26.27 -39.91
CA GLU A 22 -18.93 25.43 -40.32
C GLU A 22 -18.76 24.86 -41.74
N ALA A 23 -18.14 25.64 -42.65
CA ALA A 23 -17.81 25.18 -44.00
C ALA A 23 -16.76 24.06 -44.02
N ASP A 24 -15.85 24.02 -43.05
CA ASP A 24 -14.89 22.92 -42.91
C ASP A 24 -15.60 21.64 -42.46
N LEU A 25 -16.54 21.76 -41.52
CA LEU A 25 -17.31 20.62 -41.04
C LEU A 25 -18.17 20.01 -42.14
N GLU A 26 -18.83 20.85 -42.96
CA GLU A 26 -19.60 20.40 -44.13
C GLU A 26 -18.72 19.65 -45.13
N ASN A 27 -17.51 20.15 -45.41
CA ASN A 27 -16.56 19.48 -46.29
C ASN A 27 -16.10 18.12 -45.75
N VAL A 28 -15.82 18.02 -44.45
CA VAL A 28 -15.42 16.74 -43.82
C VAL A 28 -16.56 15.72 -43.86
N ILE A 29 -17.80 16.16 -43.63
CA ILE A 29 -18.99 15.30 -43.71
C ILE A 29 -19.26 14.85 -45.15
N GLU A 30 -19.20 15.75 -46.13
CA GLU A 30 -19.34 15.39 -47.55
C GLU A 30 -18.26 14.43 -48.03
N ASN A 31 -17.00 14.66 -47.62
CA ASN A 31 -15.90 13.74 -47.91
C ASN A 31 -16.12 12.38 -47.28
N GLY A 32 -16.71 12.33 -46.07
CA GLY A 32 -17.11 11.09 -45.41
C GLY A 32 -18.18 10.33 -46.17
N ILE A 33 -19.25 11.01 -46.59
CA ILE A 33 -20.33 10.43 -47.38
C ILE A 33 -19.78 9.79 -48.67
N LYS A 34 -18.88 10.49 -49.37
CA LYS A 34 -18.20 9.97 -50.57
C LYS A 34 -17.35 8.73 -50.30
N CYS A 35 -16.77 8.59 -49.11
CA CYS A 35 -15.95 7.43 -48.75
C CYS A 35 -16.76 6.15 -48.46
N PHE A 36 -18.02 6.28 -47.99
CA PHE A 36 -18.83 5.13 -47.55
C PHE A 36 -19.94 4.69 -48.52
N GLY A 37 -20.29 5.50 -49.52
CA GLY A 37 -21.28 5.16 -50.56
C GLY A 37 -22.72 5.03 -50.03
N ASP A 38 -23.54 4.14 -50.62
CA ASP A 38 -24.97 3.90 -50.29
C ASP A 38 -25.22 3.14 -48.96
N LYS A 39 -24.24 3.08 -48.06
CA LYS A 39 -24.44 2.48 -46.72
C LYS A 39 -25.28 3.44 -45.87
N ASP A 40 -26.08 2.90 -44.95
CA ASP A 40 -26.83 3.71 -43.98
C ASP A 40 -25.84 4.40 -43.02
N ILE A 41 -25.48 5.64 -43.37
CA ILE A 41 -24.49 6.48 -42.68
C ILE A 41 -25.16 7.58 -41.85
N SER A 42 -26.46 7.49 -41.64
CA SER A 42 -27.28 8.46 -40.91
C SER A 42 -26.74 8.65 -39.48
N GLU A 43 -26.42 7.54 -38.81
CA GLU A 43 -25.82 7.53 -37.47
C GLU A 43 -24.40 8.12 -37.46
N LEU A 44 -23.61 7.86 -38.51
CA LEU A 44 -22.26 8.39 -38.67
C LEU A 44 -22.29 9.91 -38.87
N LYS A 45 -23.23 10.43 -39.68
CA LYS A 45 -23.45 11.86 -39.85
C LYS A 45 -23.83 12.53 -38.54
N VAL A 46 -24.75 11.94 -37.79
CA VAL A 46 -25.17 12.45 -36.47
C VAL A 46 -23.97 12.50 -35.51
N GLN A 47 -23.13 11.45 -35.49
CA GLN A 47 -21.91 11.44 -34.68
C GLN A 47 -20.88 12.49 -35.14
N MET A 48 -20.69 12.69 -36.45
CA MET A 48 -19.79 13.72 -36.97
C MET A 48 -20.27 15.14 -36.64
N TYR A 49 -21.57 15.41 -36.76
CA TYR A 49 -22.16 16.67 -36.29
C TYR A 49 -22.08 16.82 -34.77
N ARG A 50 -22.07 15.71 -34.01
CA ARG A 50 -21.85 15.69 -32.56
C ARG A 50 -20.43 16.11 -32.20
N LEU A 51 -19.43 15.49 -32.82
CA LEU A 51 -18.02 15.78 -32.60
C LEU A 51 -17.61 17.16 -33.13
N GLY A 52 -17.98 17.48 -34.37
CA GLY A 52 -17.66 18.78 -34.99
C GLY A 52 -18.33 19.96 -34.28
N GLY A 53 -19.57 19.78 -33.81
CA GLY A 53 -20.27 20.79 -33.01
C GLY A 53 -19.71 20.99 -31.60
N LYS A 54 -19.00 20.00 -31.03
CA LYS A 54 -18.24 20.19 -29.77
C LYS A 54 -16.93 20.95 -30.00
N MET A 55 -16.32 20.81 -31.17
CA MET A 55 -15.06 21.49 -31.55
C MET A 55 -15.26 22.95 -31.96
N LEU A 56 -16.44 23.28 -32.50
CA LEU A 56 -16.86 24.66 -32.73
C LEU A 56 -17.42 25.22 -31.41
N THR A 57 -16.68 26.11 -30.74
CA THR A 57 -17.27 26.95 -29.68
C THR A 57 -18.15 27.98 -30.35
N VAL A 58 -19.49 27.91 -30.18
CA VAL A 58 -20.40 28.79 -30.93
C VAL A 58 -21.45 29.48 -30.09
N ASP A 59 -21.65 30.76 -30.40
CA ASP A 59 -22.73 31.62 -29.93
C ASP A 59 -24.14 31.03 -30.21
N ALA A 60 -25.13 31.47 -29.44
CA ALA A 60 -26.49 30.94 -29.40
C ALA A 60 -27.18 30.81 -30.78
N GLU A 61 -27.00 31.77 -31.68
CA GLU A 61 -27.62 31.76 -33.03
C GLU A 61 -27.19 30.55 -33.87
N ASN A 62 -25.95 30.10 -33.73
CA ASN A 62 -25.44 28.93 -34.47
C ASN A 62 -25.77 27.62 -33.76
N ARG A 63 -25.99 27.62 -32.44
CA ARG A 63 -26.44 26.44 -31.70
C ARG A 63 -27.82 25.98 -32.17
N ASP A 64 -28.74 26.92 -32.39
CA ASP A 64 -30.08 26.63 -32.90
C ASP A 64 -30.04 26.15 -34.36
N ALA A 65 -29.17 26.71 -35.20
CA ALA A 65 -28.97 26.27 -36.58
C ALA A 65 -28.38 24.84 -36.65
N LEU A 66 -27.38 24.53 -35.82
CA LEU A 66 -26.79 23.19 -35.69
C LEU A 66 -27.80 22.18 -35.16
N LYS A 67 -28.63 22.56 -34.17
CA LYS A 67 -29.72 21.73 -33.65
C LYS A 67 -30.75 21.42 -34.75
N ALA A 68 -31.22 22.44 -35.48
CA ALA A 68 -32.16 22.27 -36.59
C ALA A 68 -31.60 21.34 -37.68
N ARG A 69 -30.31 21.47 -38.01
CA ARG A 69 -29.63 20.61 -39.00
C ARG A 69 -29.43 19.17 -38.50
N ARG A 70 -29.11 18.96 -37.22
CA ARG A 70 -29.04 17.61 -36.60
C ARG A 70 -30.39 16.89 -36.69
N ILE A 71 -31.48 17.60 -36.39
CA ILE A 71 -32.84 17.07 -36.45
C ILE A 71 -33.27 16.80 -37.91
N ALA A 72 -32.86 17.65 -38.86
CA ALA A 72 -33.21 17.50 -40.26
C ALA A 72 -32.72 16.20 -40.91
N VAL A 73 -31.62 15.61 -40.40
CA VAL A 73 -31.00 14.38 -40.93
C VAL A 73 -31.63 13.11 -40.34
N LEU A 74 -32.50 13.22 -39.33
CA LEU A 74 -33.16 12.07 -38.72
C LEU A 74 -34.17 11.43 -39.67
N THR A 75 -34.20 10.09 -39.66
CA THR A 75 -35.22 9.30 -40.35
C THR A 75 -36.60 9.50 -39.72
N ASP A 76 -37.68 9.16 -40.43
CA ASP A 76 -39.04 9.27 -39.88
C ASP A 76 -39.22 8.46 -38.58
N SER A 77 -38.53 7.31 -38.46
CA SER A 77 -38.52 6.50 -37.24
C SER A 77 -37.86 7.24 -36.08
N GLU A 78 -36.67 7.84 -36.31
CA GLU A 78 -35.95 8.57 -35.28
C GLU A 78 -36.66 9.86 -34.86
N ARG A 79 -37.39 10.51 -35.77
CA ARG A 79 -38.25 11.66 -35.44
C ARG A 79 -39.40 11.24 -34.53
N SER A 80 -40.06 10.12 -34.82
CA SER A 80 -41.11 9.59 -33.95
C SER A 80 -40.58 9.19 -32.57
N GLU A 81 -39.37 8.60 -32.50
CA GLU A 81 -38.72 8.33 -31.22
C GLU A 81 -38.37 9.60 -30.44
N MET A 82 -37.90 10.64 -31.13
CA MET A 82 -37.60 11.95 -30.54
C MET A 82 -38.86 12.61 -29.97
N GLU A 83 -39.97 12.65 -30.73
CA GLU A 83 -41.26 13.19 -30.26
C GLU A 83 -41.74 12.47 -29.00
N LYS A 84 -41.67 11.14 -28.96
CA LYS A 84 -41.99 10.36 -27.76
C LYS A 84 -41.08 10.69 -26.59
N VAL A 85 -39.79 10.92 -26.81
CA VAL A 85 -38.86 11.34 -25.74
C VAL A 85 -39.24 12.71 -25.22
N GLU A 86 -39.60 13.67 -26.07
CA GLU A 86 -40.07 14.99 -25.62
C GLU A 86 -41.29 14.88 -24.71
N GLU A 87 -42.30 14.08 -25.09
CA GLU A 87 -43.48 13.81 -24.23
C GLU A 87 -43.09 13.18 -22.89
N ILE A 88 -42.12 12.26 -22.89
CA ILE A 88 -41.63 11.61 -21.66
C ILE A 88 -40.97 12.64 -20.73
N ILE A 89 -40.14 13.54 -21.26
CA ILE A 89 -39.45 14.53 -20.44
C ILE A 89 -40.44 15.58 -19.91
N ASP A 90 -41.32 16.10 -20.78
CA ASP A 90 -42.30 17.13 -20.41
C ASP A 90 -43.29 16.65 -19.36
N GLY A 91 -43.72 15.40 -19.45
CA GLY A 91 -44.61 14.78 -18.47
C GLY A 91 -43.91 14.19 -17.25
N ASN A 92 -42.57 14.24 -17.17
CA ASN A 92 -41.76 13.46 -16.21
C ASN A 92 -42.23 12.00 -16.14
N LEU A 93 -42.47 11.37 -17.30
CA LEU A 93 -42.95 9.99 -17.44
C LEU A 93 -41.79 8.99 -17.31
N LEU A 94 -40.94 9.21 -16.32
CA LEU A 94 -39.81 8.36 -15.96
C LEU A 94 -40.20 7.47 -14.78
N LYS A 95 -39.83 6.19 -14.86
CA LYS A 95 -39.87 5.25 -13.74
C LYS A 95 -38.49 4.65 -13.53
N TYR A 96 -38.26 4.06 -12.36
CA TYR A 96 -36.96 3.51 -11.99
C TYR A 96 -37.12 2.05 -11.62
N TYR A 97 -36.23 1.22 -12.14
CA TYR A 97 -36.06 -0.15 -11.67
C TYR A 97 -34.82 -0.19 -10.78
N PHE A 98 -34.86 -1.00 -9.74
CA PHE A 98 -33.81 -1.15 -8.77
C PHE A 98 -33.10 -2.48 -8.99
N GLN A 99 -31.79 -2.43 -9.17
CA GLN A 99 -30.97 -3.63 -9.20
C GLN A 99 -30.17 -3.74 -7.90
N PRO A 100 -30.24 -4.86 -7.17
CA PRO A 100 -29.50 -4.98 -5.93
C PRO A 100 -28.00 -5.15 -6.19
N ILE A 101 -27.22 -4.49 -5.35
CA ILE A 101 -25.78 -4.67 -5.18
C ILE A 101 -25.59 -5.52 -3.94
N VAL A 102 -24.87 -6.63 -4.08
CA VAL A 102 -24.80 -7.71 -3.10
C VAL A 102 -23.41 -7.78 -2.49
N SER A 103 -23.34 -7.98 -1.17
CA SER A 103 -22.10 -8.25 -0.44
C SER A 103 -21.51 -9.60 -0.87
N ALA A 104 -20.23 -9.58 -1.26
CA ALA A 104 -19.48 -10.79 -1.60
C ALA A 104 -19.15 -11.67 -0.36
N ILE A 105 -19.41 -11.17 0.85
CA ILE A 105 -19.10 -11.87 2.11
C ILE A 105 -20.21 -12.86 2.46
N ASP A 106 -21.46 -12.41 2.42
CA ASP A 106 -22.61 -13.13 2.97
C ASP A 106 -23.79 -13.24 1.99
N GLY A 107 -23.72 -12.59 0.83
CA GLY A 107 -24.80 -12.57 -0.15
C GLY A 107 -25.98 -11.69 0.27
N GLU A 108 -25.84 -10.85 1.30
CA GLU A 108 -26.87 -9.89 1.67
C GLU A 108 -26.86 -8.67 0.74
N ILE A 109 -28.03 -8.05 0.56
CA ILE A 109 -28.12 -6.83 -0.26
C ILE A 109 -27.47 -5.69 0.51
N PHE A 110 -26.44 -5.10 -0.10
CA PHE A 110 -25.69 -3.97 0.44
C PHE A 110 -26.37 -2.64 0.06
N SER A 111 -26.77 -2.50 -1.20
CA SER A 111 -27.41 -1.29 -1.75
C SER A 111 -28.21 -1.64 -3.01
N TYR A 112 -28.78 -0.64 -3.67
CA TYR A 112 -29.44 -0.79 -4.97
C TYR A 112 -28.94 0.26 -5.94
N GLU A 113 -28.95 -0.03 -7.24
CA GLU A 113 -28.78 0.97 -8.30
C GLU A 113 -30.14 1.33 -8.92
N ALA A 114 -30.42 2.63 -9.03
CA ALA A 114 -31.61 3.14 -9.70
C ALA A 114 -31.39 3.28 -11.20
N LEU A 115 -32.09 2.46 -11.98
CA LEU A 115 -31.98 2.38 -13.43
C LEU A 115 -33.24 2.97 -14.08
N MET A 116 -33.09 4.12 -14.72
CA MET A 116 -34.17 4.84 -15.42
C MET A 116 -34.83 3.97 -16.49
N ARG A 117 -36.16 4.07 -16.64
CA ARG A 117 -36.98 3.44 -17.68
C ARG A 117 -38.09 4.40 -18.10
N SER A 118 -38.55 4.30 -19.35
CA SER A 118 -39.75 4.99 -19.81
C SER A 118 -41.01 4.40 -19.14
N ALA A 119 -41.83 5.27 -18.54
CA ALA A 119 -43.15 4.89 -18.02
C ALA A 119 -44.24 4.90 -19.10
N ALA A 120 -44.07 5.73 -20.14
CA ALA A 120 -45.04 5.90 -21.23
C ALA A 120 -44.98 4.78 -22.27
N ASP A 121 -43.77 4.45 -22.72
CA ASP A 121 -43.52 3.50 -23.80
C ASP A 121 -42.25 2.65 -23.52
N PRO A 122 -42.40 1.35 -23.20
CA PRO A 122 -41.27 0.45 -22.95
C PRO A 122 -40.30 0.26 -24.12
N SER A 123 -40.70 0.58 -25.36
CA SER A 123 -39.79 0.54 -26.53
C SER A 123 -38.77 1.67 -26.52
N ILE A 124 -39.05 2.75 -25.78
CA ILE A 124 -38.12 3.86 -25.57
C ILE A 124 -37.14 3.47 -24.45
N THR A 125 -35.94 3.07 -24.85
CA THR A 125 -34.86 2.66 -23.96
C THR A 125 -34.19 3.87 -23.28
N PRO A 126 -33.44 3.68 -22.19
CA PRO A 126 -32.64 4.74 -21.59
C PRO A 126 -31.65 5.37 -22.57
N PHE A 127 -31.11 4.57 -23.51
CA PHE A 127 -30.27 5.07 -24.59
C PHE A 127 -31.01 6.05 -25.50
N HIS A 128 -32.26 5.74 -25.91
CA HIS A 128 -33.08 6.67 -26.69
C HIS A 128 -33.32 7.98 -25.93
N ILE A 129 -33.67 7.90 -24.64
CA ILE A 129 -33.91 9.09 -23.79
C ILE A 129 -32.66 9.98 -23.76
N LEU A 130 -31.49 9.43 -23.43
CA LEU A 130 -30.24 10.20 -23.36
C LEU A 130 -29.79 10.71 -24.73
N LYS A 131 -29.96 9.92 -25.80
CA LYS A 131 -29.65 10.31 -27.19
C LYS A 131 -30.46 11.54 -27.59
N TYR A 132 -31.79 11.46 -27.48
CA TYR A 132 -32.68 12.50 -27.98
C TYR A 132 -32.76 13.71 -27.04
N ALA A 133 -32.66 13.52 -25.72
CA ALA A 133 -32.48 14.63 -24.77
C ALA A 133 -31.19 15.40 -25.07
N GLY A 134 -30.08 14.70 -25.36
CA GLY A 134 -28.82 15.33 -25.76
C GLY A 134 -28.90 16.08 -27.09
N LEU A 135 -29.67 15.58 -28.07
CA LEU A 135 -29.91 16.29 -29.33
C LEU A 135 -30.76 17.55 -29.13
N ASN A 136 -31.65 17.54 -28.13
CA ASN A 136 -32.55 18.64 -27.82
C ASN A 136 -32.04 19.61 -26.75
N ASP A 137 -30.82 19.43 -26.25
CA ASP A 137 -30.24 20.22 -25.15
C ASP A 137 -31.07 20.15 -23.84
N ARG A 138 -31.58 18.95 -23.52
CA ARG A 138 -32.46 18.68 -22.35
C ARG A 138 -31.90 17.64 -21.38
N LEU A 139 -30.58 17.46 -21.33
CA LEU A 139 -29.95 16.51 -20.39
C LEU A 139 -30.08 16.97 -18.93
N ASP A 140 -30.16 18.28 -18.70
CA ASP A 140 -30.45 18.89 -17.40
C ASP A 140 -31.84 18.55 -16.87
N ASP A 141 -32.85 18.48 -17.74
CA ASP A 141 -34.17 18.00 -17.37
C ASP A 141 -34.15 16.53 -16.90
N ILE A 142 -33.36 15.68 -17.57
CA ILE A 142 -33.18 14.26 -17.19
C ILE A 142 -32.45 14.15 -15.85
N GLU A 143 -31.37 14.90 -15.68
CA GLU A 143 -30.58 14.93 -14.45
C GLU A 143 -31.46 15.36 -13.27
N LYS A 144 -32.18 16.48 -13.44
CA LYS A 144 -33.13 17.01 -12.46
C LYS A 144 -34.20 15.99 -12.11
N ALA A 145 -34.88 15.44 -13.12
CA ALA A 145 -35.94 14.46 -12.91
C ALA A 145 -35.41 13.22 -12.17
N THR A 146 -34.21 12.76 -12.52
CA THR A 146 -33.60 11.57 -11.91
C THR A 146 -33.30 11.77 -10.43
N PHE A 147 -32.56 12.82 -10.07
CA PHE A 147 -32.32 13.12 -8.66
C PHE A 147 -33.63 13.31 -7.90
N MET A 148 -34.57 14.06 -8.48
CA MET A 148 -35.82 14.38 -7.80
C MET A 148 -36.70 13.16 -7.56
N ASN A 149 -36.88 12.33 -8.57
CA ASN A 149 -37.71 11.14 -8.51
C ASN A 149 -37.08 10.10 -7.57
N VAL A 150 -35.77 9.83 -7.71
CA VAL A 150 -35.10 8.81 -6.90
C VAL A 150 -35.01 9.23 -5.44
N LEU A 151 -34.68 10.48 -5.11
CA LEU A 151 -34.66 10.96 -3.73
C LEU A 151 -36.06 10.93 -3.10
N THR A 152 -37.11 11.21 -3.88
CA THR A 152 -38.49 11.06 -3.40
C THR A 152 -38.85 9.60 -3.14
N ILE A 153 -38.38 8.68 -3.98
CA ILE A 153 -38.56 7.23 -3.75
C ILE A 153 -37.82 6.80 -2.49
N ILE A 154 -36.58 7.26 -2.26
CA ILE A 154 -35.83 6.99 -1.03
C ILE A 154 -36.64 7.43 0.19
N GLU A 155 -37.21 8.64 0.17
CA GLU A 155 -38.02 9.15 1.29
C GLU A 155 -39.30 8.35 1.51
N ARG A 156 -39.94 7.88 0.44
CA ARG A 156 -41.17 7.08 0.51
C ARG A 156 -40.91 5.65 1.02
N GLU A 157 -39.81 5.05 0.61
CA GLU A 157 -39.49 3.64 0.87
C GLU A 157 -38.49 3.44 2.02
N LYS A 158 -38.32 4.43 2.91
CA LYS A 158 -37.32 4.39 4.02
C LYS A 158 -37.42 3.12 4.88
N GLU A 159 -38.63 2.65 5.16
CA GLU A 159 -38.83 1.44 5.97
C GLU A 159 -38.32 0.18 5.26
N ILE A 160 -38.47 0.10 3.94
CA ILE A 160 -38.01 -1.06 3.14
C ILE A 160 -36.49 -1.00 2.94
N LEU A 161 -35.96 0.20 2.68
CA LEU A 161 -34.52 0.42 2.49
C LEU A 161 -33.73 0.15 3.78
N GLY A 162 -34.26 0.59 4.93
CA GLY A 162 -33.52 0.58 6.19
C GLY A 162 -32.23 1.40 6.05
N GLU A 163 -31.09 0.76 6.29
CA GLU A 163 -29.76 1.38 6.17
C GLU A 163 -29.15 1.29 4.77
N LYS A 164 -29.85 0.69 3.80
CA LYS A 164 -29.33 0.50 2.43
C LYS A 164 -29.45 1.78 1.62
N ALA A 165 -28.38 2.12 0.90
CA ALA A 165 -28.37 3.26 0.00
C ALA A 165 -28.86 2.91 -1.41
N ILE A 166 -29.25 3.93 -2.17
CA ILE A 166 -29.51 3.86 -3.60
C ILE A 166 -28.43 4.63 -4.36
N PHE A 167 -27.81 3.97 -5.33
CA PHE A 167 -26.86 4.52 -6.27
C PHE A 167 -27.63 5.23 -7.40
N ILE A 168 -27.27 6.49 -7.64
CA ILE A 168 -27.93 7.40 -8.57
C ILE A 168 -26.91 7.82 -9.63
N ASN A 169 -27.17 7.40 -10.87
CA ASN A 169 -26.41 7.81 -12.04
C ASN A 169 -26.51 9.33 -12.26
N SER A 170 -25.35 9.99 -12.37
CA SER A 170 -25.24 11.42 -12.70
C SER A 170 -24.59 11.61 -14.07
N ILE A 171 -25.18 12.52 -14.88
CA ILE A 171 -24.68 12.83 -16.22
C ILE A 171 -23.53 13.83 -16.12
N PRO A 172 -22.33 13.48 -16.61
CA PRO A 172 -21.19 14.39 -16.60
C PRO A 172 -21.45 15.71 -17.35
N ASN A 173 -20.87 16.81 -16.84
CA ASN A 173 -20.91 18.13 -17.46
C ASN A 173 -22.32 18.74 -17.62
N VAL A 174 -23.33 18.20 -16.93
CA VAL A 174 -24.65 18.80 -16.79
C VAL A 174 -24.69 19.58 -15.48
N SER A 175 -25.02 20.88 -15.56
CA SER A 175 -25.13 21.73 -14.38
C SER A 175 -26.58 22.14 -14.18
N ILE A 176 -27.19 21.63 -13.10
CA ILE A 176 -28.48 22.12 -12.62
C ILE A 176 -28.22 23.44 -11.89
N SER A 177 -28.97 24.48 -12.22
CA SER A 177 -28.83 25.83 -11.63
C SER A 177 -30.13 26.33 -11.00
N GLY A 178 -30.05 27.41 -10.23
CA GLY A 178 -31.21 28.05 -9.60
C GLY A 178 -31.89 27.20 -8.52
N ALA A 179 -33.20 27.38 -8.38
CA ALA A 179 -34.00 26.78 -7.31
C ALA A 179 -33.99 25.24 -7.30
N ASP A 180 -33.85 24.61 -8.48
CA ASP A 180 -33.80 23.15 -8.59
C ASP A 180 -32.51 22.58 -7.98
N ALA A 181 -31.38 23.26 -8.17
CA ALA A 181 -30.09 22.85 -7.60
C ALA A 181 -30.08 22.92 -6.08
N GLU A 182 -30.70 23.96 -5.50
CA GLU A 182 -30.88 24.10 -4.06
C GLU A 182 -31.76 22.99 -3.50
N LYS A 183 -32.90 22.72 -4.16
CA LYS A 183 -33.83 21.67 -3.75
C LYS A 183 -33.20 20.27 -3.77
N ILE A 184 -32.45 19.95 -4.83
CA ILE A 184 -31.71 18.68 -4.92
C ILE A 184 -30.63 18.61 -3.84
N SER A 185 -29.91 19.70 -3.56
CA SER A 185 -28.92 19.72 -2.47
C SER A 185 -29.55 19.47 -1.10
N GLU A 186 -30.71 20.06 -0.83
CA GLU A 186 -31.43 19.87 0.41
C GLU A 186 -31.87 18.41 0.57
N LEU A 187 -32.41 17.81 -0.49
CA LEU A 187 -32.80 16.40 -0.50
C LEU A 187 -31.60 15.46 -0.32
N LEU A 188 -30.48 15.74 -0.98
CA LEU A 188 -29.24 14.97 -0.81
C LEU A 188 -28.74 15.06 0.63
N ARG A 189 -28.70 16.26 1.24
CA ARG A 189 -28.33 16.41 2.66
C ARG A 189 -29.22 15.61 3.60
N ARG A 190 -30.53 15.57 3.34
CA ARG A 190 -31.49 14.80 4.16
C ARG A 190 -31.36 13.28 3.99
N ASN A 191 -30.76 12.84 2.90
CA ASN A 191 -30.64 11.42 2.54
C ASN A 191 -29.18 11.03 2.30
N SER A 192 -28.23 11.68 2.99
CA SER A 192 -26.79 11.50 2.77
C SER A 192 -26.32 10.06 2.98
N ASP A 193 -26.95 9.37 3.93
CA ASP A 193 -26.60 7.99 4.28
C ASP A 193 -27.31 6.97 3.38
N SER A 194 -28.31 7.41 2.61
CA SER A 194 -29.16 6.57 1.76
C SER A 194 -28.99 6.85 0.25
N ALA A 195 -28.10 7.75 -0.13
CA ALA A 195 -27.81 8.10 -1.52
C ALA A 195 -26.31 8.02 -1.83
N VAL A 196 -25.98 7.39 -2.95
CA VAL A 196 -24.62 7.36 -3.52
C VAL A 196 -24.70 7.94 -4.92
N VAL A 197 -23.79 8.84 -5.28
CA VAL A 197 -23.75 9.42 -6.63
C VAL A 197 -22.73 8.66 -7.47
N GLU A 198 -23.18 8.12 -8.60
CA GLU A 198 -22.35 7.43 -9.58
C GLU A 198 -21.90 8.41 -10.67
N LEU A 199 -20.60 8.42 -10.93
CA LEU A 199 -19.96 9.25 -11.96
C LEU A 199 -19.28 8.34 -12.97
N THR A 200 -19.49 8.56 -14.26
CA THR A 200 -18.78 7.78 -15.29
C THR A 200 -17.32 8.21 -15.42
N GLU A 201 -16.40 7.25 -15.68
CA GLU A 201 -14.97 7.54 -15.82
C GLU A 201 -14.66 8.54 -16.95
N SER A 202 -15.46 8.53 -18.02
CA SER A 202 -15.28 9.30 -19.25
C SER A 202 -15.74 10.77 -19.17
N ALA A 203 -16.11 11.24 -17.98
CA ALA A 203 -16.31 12.65 -17.71
C ALA A 203 -14.99 13.43 -17.92
N GLU A 204 -14.79 13.98 -19.11
CA GLU A 204 -13.84 15.07 -19.36
C GLU A 204 -14.34 16.32 -18.61
N ALA A 205 -14.23 16.29 -17.29
CA ALA A 205 -14.51 17.41 -16.41
C ALA A 205 -13.20 18.19 -16.19
N ASP A 206 -13.26 19.50 -16.40
CA ASP A 206 -12.17 20.41 -16.03
C ASP A 206 -11.89 20.29 -14.52
N GLU A 207 -10.62 20.42 -14.13
CA GLU A 207 -10.15 20.18 -12.76
C GLU A 207 -10.85 21.06 -11.73
N ALA A 208 -11.16 22.31 -12.11
CA ALA A 208 -11.91 23.23 -11.26
C ALA A 208 -13.36 22.76 -11.02
N GLN A 209 -14.06 22.30 -12.06
CA GLN A 209 -15.43 21.81 -11.95
C GLN A 209 -15.52 20.54 -11.11
N LEU A 210 -14.54 19.66 -11.28
CA LEU A 210 -14.45 18.42 -10.53
C LEU A 210 -14.19 18.67 -9.04
N SER A 211 -13.32 19.62 -8.70
CA SER A 211 -13.07 20.02 -7.31
C SER A 211 -14.32 20.59 -6.66
N ILE A 212 -15.04 21.48 -7.33
CA ILE A 212 -16.27 22.09 -6.80
C ILE A 212 -17.34 21.04 -6.54
N MET A 213 -17.52 20.09 -7.47
CA MET A 213 -18.47 18.99 -7.30
C MET A 213 -18.10 18.09 -6.11
N LYS A 214 -16.82 17.77 -5.94
CA LYS A 214 -16.34 17.00 -4.78
C LYS A 214 -16.56 17.71 -3.47
N ASP A 215 -16.17 18.98 -3.39
CA ASP A 215 -16.34 19.78 -2.18
C ASP A 215 -17.82 19.87 -1.80
N ARG A 216 -18.70 20.01 -2.80
CA ARG A 216 -20.15 19.98 -2.62
C ARG A 216 -20.61 18.65 -2.01
N TYR A 217 -20.33 17.50 -2.64
CA TYR A 217 -20.77 16.20 -2.13
C TYR A 217 -20.15 15.84 -0.79
N ARG A 218 -18.86 16.12 -0.61
CA ARG A 218 -18.14 15.92 0.65
C ARG A 218 -18.72 16.76 1.78
N SER A 219 -19.09 18.02 1.53
CA SER A 219 -19.78 18.87 2.52
C SER A 219 -21.17 18.38 2.92
N MET A 220 -21.73 17.45 2.14
CA MET A 220 -23.03 16.81 2.39
C MET A 220 -22.88 15.38 2.92
N ASN A 221 -21.65 14.90 3.12
CA ASN A 221 -21.35 13.51 3.47
C ASN A 221 -21.93 12.48 2.46
N ILE A 222 -22.06 12.89 1.19
CA ILE A 222 -22.53 12.01 0.12
C ILE A 222 -21.36 11.16 -0.38
N LYS A 223 -21.59 9.84 -0.45
CA LYS A 223 -20.61 8.91 -1.01
C LYS A 223 -20.63 8.96 -2.54
N ILE A 224 -19.47 8.72 -3.14
CA ILE A 224 -19.28 8.75 -4.60
C ILE A 224 -18.81 7.39 -5.09
N ALA A 225 -19.34 6.95 -6.22
CA ALA A 225 -18.89 5.80 -6.97
C ALA A 225 -18.38 6.22 -8.35
N VAL A 226 -17.33 5.55 -8.83
CA VAL A 226 -16.85 5.68 -10.22
C VAL A 226 -17.34 4.47 -11.02
N ASP A 227 -17.98 4.74 -12.15
CA ASP A 227 -18.58 3.75 -13.04
C ASP A 227 -17.75 3.48 -14.30
N ASP A 228 -18.00 2.33 -14.94
CA ASP A 228 -17.35 1.83 -16.16
C ASP A 228 -15.80 1.73 -16.09
N TYR A 229 -15.24 1.51 -14.89
CA TYR A 229 -13.79 1.53 -14.70
C TYR A 229 -13.11 0.37 -15.43
N GLY A 230 -12.12 0.72 -16.26
CA GLY A 230 -11.34 -0.24 -17.02
C GLY A 230 -11.68 -0.34 -18.52
N THR A 231 -12.56 0.54 -19.01
CA THR A 231 -12.87 0.68 -20.44
C THR A 231 -11.91 1.66 -21.14
N GLY A 232 -10.88 1.15 -21.82
CA GLY A 232 -9.99 1.97 -22.67
C GLY A 232 -8.79 2.61 -21.94
N TYR A 233 -8.54 3.91 -22.12
CA TYR A 233 -7.44 4.68 -21.50
C TYR A 233 -7.67 4.91 -19.99
N SER A 234 -8.14 3.90 -19.26
CA SER A 234 -8.41 4.02 -17.82
C SER A 234 -7.12 4.35 -17.09
N ASN A 235 -7.11 5.50 -16.45
CA ASN A 235 -5.92 6.06 -15.83
C ASN A 235 -6.10 6.00 -14.32
N VAL A 236 -5.22 5.28 -13.62
CA VAL A 236 -5.15 5.27 -12.14
C VAL A 236 -5.15 6.71 -11.57
N HIS A 237 -4.63 7.66 -12.35
CA HIS A 237 -4.70 9.09 -12.06
C HIS A 237 -6.14 9.59 -11.81
N ASN A 238 -7.14 9.12 -12.54
CA ASN A 238 -8.53 9.48 -12.33
C ASN A 238 -9.04 8.99 -10.98
N LEU A 239 -8.79 7.73 -10.59
CA LEU A 239 -9.17 7.23 -9.26
C LEU A 239 -8.53 8.03 -8.12
N LEU A 240 -7.25 8.36 -8.25
CA LEU A 240 -6.54 9.22 -7.30
C LEU A 240 -7.13 10.63 -7.22
N ARG A 241 -7.62 11.17 -8.35
CA ARG A 241 -8.33 12.44 -8.36
C ARG A 241 -9.68 12.30 -7.67
N TYR A 242 -10.52 11.35 -8.08
CA TYR A 242 -11.90 11.20 -7.61
C TYR A 242 -12.00 10.84 -6.12
N THR A 243 -11.01 10.12 -5.57
CA THR A 243 -11.05 9.53 -4.21
C THR A 243 -12.41 8.91 -3.89
N PRO A 244 -12.94 8.02 -4.75
CA PRO A 244 -14.29 7.52 -4.60
C PRO A 244 -14.39 6.55 -3.42
N ASN A 245 -15.61 6.31 -2.95
CA ASN A 245 -15.91 5.26 -1.98
C ASN A 245 -16.05 3.89 -2.66
N PHE A 246 -16.46 3.89 -3.93
CA PHE A 246 -16.71 2.66 -4.70
C PHE A 246 -16.13 2.77 -6.11
N VAL A 247 -15.62 1.67 -6.63
CA VAL A 247 -15.22 1.51 -8.03
C VAL A 247 -15.98 0.35 -8.64
N LYS A 248 -16.77 0.63 -9.68
CA LYS A 248 -17.49 -0.38 -10.46
C LYS A 248 -16.59 -0.87 -11.59
N ILE A 249 -16.25 -2.15 -11.55
CA ILE A 249 -15.41 -2.83 -12.54
C ILE A 249 -16.31 -3.28 -13.67
N ASP A 250 -16.10 -2.71 -14.86
CA ASP A 250 -16.98 -2.88 -16.01
C ASP A 250 -17.12 -4.35 -16.47
N ARG A 251 -18.31 -4.66 -16.99
CA ARG A 251 -18.67 -5.96 -17.57
C ARG A 251 -17.65 -6.46 -18.59
N SER A 252 -17.08 -5.58 -19.42
CA SER A 252 -16.15 -6.00 -20.48
C SER A 252 -14.89 -6.68 -19.93
N LEU A 253 -14.48 -6.33 -18.70
CA LEU A 253 -13.38 -6.96 -17.98
C LEU A 253 -13.80 -8.26 -17.27
N LEU A 254 -15.06 -8.36 -16.86
CA LEU A 254 -15.57 -9.52 -16.13
C LEU A 254 -16.08 -10.63 -17.05
N SER A 255 -16.53 -10.30 -18.26
CA SER A 255 -17.00 -11.29 -19.23
C SER A 255 -15.93 -12.32 -19.53
N GLU A 256 -16.25 -13.60 -19.31
CA GLU A 256 -15.35 -14.74 -19.53
C GLU A 256 -14.03 -14.68 -18.72
N ILE A 257 -14.00 -13.93 -17.61
CA ILE A 257 -12.81 -13.75 -16.75
C ILE A 257 -12.28 -15.09 -16.20
N ASN A 258 -13.15 -16.08 -16.01
CA ASN A 258 -12.76 -17.42 -15.56
C ASN A 258 -11.82 -18.14 -16.54
N SER A 259 -11.80 -17.76 -17.82
CA SER A 259 -10.93 -18.36 -18.86
C SER A 259 -9.79 -17.46 -19.31
N ASP A 260 -9.86 -16.14 -19.10
CA ASP A 260 -8.82 -15.21 -19.52
C ASP A 260 -7.89 -14.82 -18.36
N GLN A 261 -6.65 -15.31 -18.40
CA GLN A 261 -5.64 -15.01 -17.38
C GLN A 261 -5.25 -13.53 -17.32
N ARG A 262 -5.28 -12.81 -18.44
CA ARG A 262 -4.91 -11.38 -18.48
C ARG A 262 -6.00 -10.56 -17.80
N LYS A 263 -7.28 -10.86 -18.07
CA LYS A 263 -8.41 -10.23 -17.37
C LYS A 263 -8.33 -10.46 -15.87
N ARG A 264 -8.04 -11.69 -15.42
CA ARG A 264 -7.84 -12.00 -13.99
C ARG A 264 -6.71 -11.19 -13.36
N HIS A 265 -5.58 -11.06 -14.03
CA HIS A 265 -4.48 -10.28 -13.50
C HIS A 265 -4.87 -8.81 -13.36
N PHE A 266 -5.43 -8.22 -14.43
CA PHE A 266 -5.83 -6.82 -14.44
C PHE A 266 -6.89 -6.50 -13.38
N VAL A 267 -7.96 -7.31 -13.30
CA VAL A 267 -9.02 -7.11 -12.30
C VAL A 267 -8.51 -7.32 -10.87
N ARG A 268 -7.55 -8.24 -10.64
CA ARG A 268 -6.91 -8.39 -9.32
C ARG A 268 -6.16 -7.12 -8.93
N ASP A 269 -5.38 -6.55 -9.84
CA ASP A 269 -4.61 -5.34 -9.56
C ASP A 269 -5.55 -4.15 -9.24
N ILE A 270 -6.72 -4.09 -9.88
CA ILE A 270 -7.77 -3.10 -9.56
C ILE A 270 -8.30 -3.30 -8.14
N ILE A 271 -8.64 -4.54 -7.77
CA ILE A 271 -9.14 -4.88 -6.42
C ILE A 271 -8.08 -4.52 -5.36
N GLU A 272 -6.82 -4.91 -5.58
CA GLU A 272 -5.70 -4.59 -4.68
C GLU A 272 -5.54 -3.07 -4.53
N PHE A 273 -5.55 -2.32 -5.64
CA PHE A 273 -5.50 -0.86 -5.60
C PHE A 273 -6.66 -0.26 -4.79
N CYS A 274 -7.88 -0.77 -4.97
CA CYS A 274 -9.04 -0.30 -4.22
C CYS A 274 -8.85 -0.51 -2.71
N HIS A 275 -8.43 -1.72 -2.31
CA HIS A 275 -8.19 -2.07 -0.91
C HIS A 275 -7.09 -1.23 -0.26
N GLU A 276 -5.97 -1.02 -0.96
CA GLU A 276 -4.87 -0.17 -0.47
C GLU A 276 -5.28 1.28 -0.23
N ASN A 277 -6.35 1.75 -0.88
CA ASN A 277 -6.85 3.12 -0.80
C ASN A 277 -8.19 3.25 -0.04
N ASN A 278 -8.65 2.21 0.67
CA ASN A 278 -9.94 2.17 1.38
C ASN A 278 -11.16 2.43 0.47
N ILE A 279 -11.11 1.90 -0.74
CA ILE A 279 -12.18 1.94 -1.75
C ILE A 279 -12.78 0.54 -1.86
N LEU A 280 -14.11 0.44 -1.96
CA LEU A 280 -14.79 -0.83 -2.19
C LEU A 280 -14.87 -1.16 -3.68
N ALA A 281 -14.40 -2.34 -4.07
CA ALA A 281 -14.48 -2.84 -5.43
C ALA A 281 -15.83 -3.53 -5.68
N LEU A 282 -16.54 -3.10 -6.71
CA LEU A 282 -17.82 -3.65 -7.14
C LEU A 282 -17.66 -4.31 -8.51
N ALA A 283 -17.94 -5.62 -8.60
CA ALA A 283 -17.96 -6.35 -9.87
C ALA A 283 -19.32 -6.17 -10.57
N GLU A 284 -19.34 -5.46 -11.70
CA GLU A 284 -20.57 -5.16 -12.44
C GLU A 284 -20.82 -6.13 -13.60
N GLY A 285 -22.09 -6.50 -13.77
CA GLY A 285 -22.52 -7.36 -14.87
C GLY A 285 -22.05 -8.80 -14.68
N VAL A 286 -22.09 -9.32 -13.46
CA VAL A 286 -21.86 -10.75 -13.23
C VAL A 286 -23.07 -11.55 -13.74
N GLU A 287 -22.87 -12.37 -14.78
CA GLU A 287 -23.96 -13.06 -15.48
C GLU A 287 -23.89 -14.59 -15.37
N THR A 288 -22.73 -15.14 -14.99
CA THR A 288 -22.54 -16.59 -14.86
C THR A 288 -22.00 -17.01 -13.50
N ALA A 289 -22.27 -18.25 -13.10
CA ALA A 289 -21.74 -18.86 -11.88
C ALA A 289 -20.20 -18.84 -11.83
N LEU A 290 -19.56 -19.04 -12.99
CA LEU A 290 -18.10 -19.06 -13.11
C LEU A 290 -17.49 -17.68 -12.92
N GLU A 291 -18.12 -16.64 -13.44
CA GLU A 291 -17.73 -15.25 -13.20
C GLU A 291 -17.89 -14.91 -11.72
N LEU A 292 -19.05 -15.21 -11.13
CA LEU A 292 -19.35 -15.00 -9.70
C LEU A 292 -18.26 -15.64 -8.82
N ARG A 293 -18.00 -16.93 -9.03
CA ARG A 293 -16.94 -17.65 -8.31
C ARG A 293 -15.59 -16.99 -8.48
N THR A 294 -15.24 -16.60 -9.70
CA THR A 294 -13.91 -16.05 -10.00
C THR A 294 -13.68 -14.73 -9.29
N VAL A 295 -14.64 -13.79 -9.36
CA VAL A 295 -14.49 -12.47 -8.73
C VAL A 295 -14.48 -12.56 -7.19
N ILE A 296 -15.28 -13.46 -6.60
CA ILE A 296 -15.25 -13.71 -5.14
C ILE A 296 -13.89 -14.26 -4.71
N LEU A 297 -13.35 -15.26 -5.42
CA LEU A 297 -12.03 -15.83 -5.09
C LEU A 297 -10.89 -14.83 -5.25
N MET A 298 -11.04 -13.83 -6.13
CA MET A 298 -10.10 -12.73 -6.31
C MET A 298 -10.22 -11.67 -5.20
N GLY A 299 -11.31 -11.68 -4.44
CA GLY A 299 -11.50 -10.83 -3.26
C GLY A 299 -12.29 -9.56 -3.50
N VAL A 300 -13.17 -9.52 -4.51
CA VAL A 300 -14.09 -8.38 -4.70
C VAL A 300 -14.99 -8.19 -3.47
N ASP A 301 -15.43 -6.97 -3.21
CA ASP A 301 -16.25 -6.62 -2.04
C ASP A 301 -17.75 -6.70 -2.33
N LEU A 302 -18.16 -6.19 -3.49
CA LEU A 302 -19.55 -6.06 -3.91
C LEU A 302 -19.78 -6.66 -5.30
N ILE A 303 -21.00 -7.14 -5.55
CA ILE A 303 -21.37 -7.86 -6.77
C ILE A 303 -22.72 -7.37 -7.27
N GLN A 304 -22.79 -7.04 -8.55
CA GLN A 304 -24.03 -6.70 -9.24
C GLN A 304 -24.09 -7.41 -10.59
N GLY A 305 -25.26 -7.91 -10.98
CA GLY A 305 -25.46 -8.50 -12.30
C GLY A 305 -26.67 -9.41 -12.37
N TYR A 306 -26.98 -9.91 -13.56
CA TYR A 306 -28.17 -10.75 -13.75
C TYR A 306 -28.09 -12.10 -13.05
N TYR A 307 -26.87 -12.56 -12.71
CA TYR A 307 -26.71 -13.79 -11.95
C TYR A 307 -27.19 -13.65 -10.52
N THR A 308 -27.01 -12.49 -9.88
CA THR A 308 -27.50 -12.25 -8.51
C THR A 308 -28.98 -11.85 -8.51
N ALA A 309 -29.34 -10.81 -9.25
CA ALA A 309 -30.72 -10.44 -9.54
C ALA A 309 -30.82 -9.41 -10.67
N ARG A 310 -31.92 -9.49 -11.42
CA ARG A 310 -32.25 -8.51 -12.47
C ARG A 310 -32.84 -7.24 -11.88
N PRO A 311 -32.73 -6.08 -12.57
CA PRO A 311 -33.45 -4.88 -12.21
C PRO A 311 -34.97 -5.13 -12.15
N ALA A 312 -35.62 -4.67 -11.08
CA ALA A 312 -37.06 -4.84 -10.85
C ALA A 312 -37.72 -3.51 -10.46
N PRO A 313 -39.03 -3.31 -10.72
CA PRO A 313 -39.72 -2.08 -10.31
C PRO A 313 -39.79 -1.91 -8.78
N ASP A 314 -39.78 -3.02 -8.03
CA ASP A 314 -39.84 -3.04 -6.57
C ASP A 314 -38.46 -3.34 -5.96
N LEU A 315 -38.21 -2.75 -4.78
CA LEU A 315 -37.02 -3.04 -3.96
C LEU A 315 -37.16 -4.44 -3.35
N ILE A 316 -36.46 -5.42 -3.92
CA ILE A 316 -36.47 -6.78 -3.37
C ILE A 316 -35.71 -6.82 -2.04
N ALA A 317 -36.24 -7.54 -1.04
CA ALA A 317 -35.62 -7.65 0.28
C ALA A 317 -34.44 -8.64 0.33
N SER A 318 -34.38 -9.59 -0.61
CA SER A 318 -33.32 -10.60 -0.67
C SER A 318 -33.18 -11.19 -2.08
N ILE A 319 -31.95 -11.54 -2.45
CA ILE A 319 -31.69 -12.41 -3.62
C ILE A 319 -32.05 -13.88 -3.32
N PRO A 320 -32.19 -14.76 -4.35
CA PRO A 320 -32.49 -16.18 -4.14
C PRO A 320 -31.51 -16.86 -3.18
N LEU A 321 -32.04 -17.75 -2.33
CA LEU A 321 -31.29 -18.39 -1.25
C LEU A 321 -30.14 -19.24 -1.78
N GLU A 322 -30.34 -19.90 -2.93
CA GLU A 322 -29.33 -20.72 -3.59
C GLU A 322 -28.10 -19.89 -3.95
N ILE A 323 -28.30 -18.68 -4.49
CA ILE A 323 -27.20 -17.78 -4.84
C ILE A 323 -26.51 -17.26 -3.58
N LYS A 324 -27.25 -16.92 -2.50
CA LYS A 324 -26.63 -16.56 -1.22
C LYS A 324 -25.73 -17.67 -0.68
N GLN A 325 -26.19 -18.91 -0.78
CA GLN A 325 -25.41 -20.09 -0.36
C GLN A 325 -24.18 -20.29 -1.23
N GLU A 326 -24.27 -20.06 -2.54
CA GLU A 326 -23.10 -20.08 -3.43
C GLU A 326 -22.07 -19.01 -3.07
N ILE A 327 -22.49 -17.77 -2.83
CA ILE A 327 -21.61 -16.67 -2.40
C ILE A 327 -20.89 -17.06 -1.10
N LYS A 328 -21.64 -17.49 -0.07
CA LYS A 328 -21.05 -17.96 1.20
C LYS A 328 -20.08 -19.12 1.00
N ARG A 329 -20.42 -20.07 0.12
CA ARG A 329 -19.55 -21.21 -0.20
C ARG A 329 -18.26 -20.77 -0.89
N TYR A 330 -18.32 -19.82 -1.83
CA TYR A 330 -17.14 -19.31 -2.51
C TYR A 330 -16.28 -18.44 -1.60
N GLN A 331 -16.90 -17.68 -0.71
CA GLN A 331 -16.19 -16.93 0.33
C GLN A 331 -15.49 -17.87 1.31
N GLN A 332 -16.18 -18.93 1.75
CA GLN A 332 -15.55 -19.99 2.53
C GLN A 332 -14.43 -20.66 1.72
N GLN A 333 -14.64 -20.97 0.44
CA GLN A 333 -13.59 -21.52 -0.43
C GLN A 333 -12.40 -20.57 -0.60
N ARG A 334 -12.59 -19.25 -0.58
CA ARG A 334 -11.49 -18.29 -0.60
C ARG A 334 -10.71 -18.33 0.71
N GLN A 335 -11.41 -18.35 1.84
CA GLN A 335 -10.80 -18.45 3.17
C GLN A 335 -10.08 -19.80 3.36
N ASP A 336 -10.73 -20.89 2.98
CA ASP A 336 -10.16 -22.23 2.90
C ASP A 336 -9.04 -22.29 1.86
N GLY A 337 -9.16 -21.56 0.76
CA GLY A 337 -8.13 -21.40 -0.27
C GLY A 337 -6.86 -20.77 0.29
N MET A 338 -6.99 -19.72 1.09
CA MET A 338 -5.90 -19.14 1.87
C MET A 338 -5.37 -20.17 2.89
N SER A 339 -6.23 -20.96 3.51
CA SER A 339 -5.84 -22.03 4.45
C SER A 339 -5.27 -23.31 3.80
N THR A 340 -5.52 -23.58 2.51
CA THR A 340 -5.08 -24.77 1.76
C THR A 340 -3.71 -24.56 1.12
N HIS A 341 -3.22 -23.31 1.10
CA HIS A 341 -1.82 -22.99 0.76
C HIS A 341 -0.94 -22.92 2.02
N VAL A 342 -1.42 -23.46 3.15
CA VAL A 342 -0.67 -23.62 4.40
C VAL A 342 -0.33 -25.10 4.62
N TYR A 343 0.96 -25.42 4.66
CA TYR A 343 1.47 -26.73 5.06
C TYR A 343 1.57 -26.77 6.58
N LYS A 344 0.78 -27.62 7.23
CA LYS A 344 0.71 -27.71 8.69
C LYS A 344 1.71 -28.73 9.22
N VAL A 345 2.38 -28.38 10.31
CA VAL A 345 3.42 -29.20 10.95
C VAL A 345 3.19 -29.22 12.46
N GLU A 346 3.36 -30.38 13.09
CA GLU A 346 3.25 -30.54 14.54
C GLU A 346 4.25 -31.58 15.06
N GLY A 347 4.62 -31.49 16.34
CA GLY A 347 5.53 -32.45 16.99
C GLY A 347 6.93 -32.44 16.37
N SER A 348 7.37 -33.60 15.87
CA SER A 348 8.68 -33.78 15.23
C SER A 348 8.53 -34.19 13.76
N GLU A 349 8.84 -33.27 12.85
CA GLU A 349 8.73 -33.50 11.40
C GLU A 349 9.88 -32.85 10.64
N ARG A 350 10.32 -33.52 9.56
CA ARG A 350 11.28 -32.97 8.60
C ARG A 350 10.55 -32.59 7.30
N VAL A 351 10.50 -31.29 7.04
CA VAL A 351 9.78 -30.65 5.94
C VAL A 351 10.74 -30.25 4.83
N MET A 352 10.54 -30.81 3.64
CA MET A 352 11.34 -30.50 2.45
C MET A 352 10.69 -29.34 1.67
N LEU A 353 11.33 -28.18 1.61
CA LEU A 353 10.80 -26.98 0.94
C LEU A 353 10.47 -27.23 -0.54
N ASP A 354 11.28 -28.02 -1.23
CA ASP A 354 11.03 -28.47 -2.61
C ASP A 354 9.67 -29.17 -2.76
N LYS A 355 9.29 -30.01 -1.78
CA LYS A 355 8.02 -30.75 -1.78
C LYS A 355 6.86 -29.82 -1.48
N VAL A 356 7.00 -28.97 -0.46
CA VAL A 356 5.99 -27.98 -0.06
C VAL A 356 5.67 -27.05 -1.22
N LYS A 357 6.70 -26.53 -1.89
CA LYS A 357 6.55 -25.67 -3.07
C LYS A 357 5.89 -26.40 -4.25
N LYS A 358 6.32 -27.62 -4.57
CA LYS A 358 5.71 -28.43 -5.67
C LYS A 358 4.23 -28.70 -5.45
N GLN A 359 3.80 -28.78 -4.19
CA GLN A 359 2.41 -28.96 -3.80
C GLN A 359 1.61 -27.65 -3.76
N GLY A 360 2.25 -26.51 -4.05
CA GLY A 360 1.59 -25.20 -4.17
C GLY A 360 1.44 -24.45 -2.85
N TYR A 361 1.95 -24.96 -1.74
CA TYR A 361 1.89 -24.25 -0.46
C TYR A 361 2.80 -23.01 -0.47
N LYS A 362 2.37 -21.97 0.23
CA LYS A 362 3.06 -20.68 0.38
C LYS A 362 3.39 -20.33 1.83
N CYS A 363 2.86 -21.10 2.77
CA CYS A 363 3.12 -20.92 4.19
C CYS A 363 3.37 -22.29 4.82
N ILE A 364 4.33 -22.37 5.73
CA ILE A 364 4.48 -23.50 6.66
C ILE A 364 4.02 -23.01 8.02
N ARG A 365 2.97 -23.64 8.56
CA ARG A 365 2.43 -23.30 9.88
C ARG A 365 2.79 -24.39 10.87
N ILE A 366 3.54 -24.01 11.90
CA ILE A 366 4.00 -24.89 12.97
C ILE A 366 3.04 -24.73 14.14
N HIS A 367 2.32 -25.80 14.47
CA HIS A 367 1.36 -25.83 15.56
C HIS A 367 2.07 -26.09 16.90
N SER A 368 1.55 -25.47 17.96
CA SER A 368 1.93 -25.76 19.33
C SER A 368 1.39 -27.14 19.76
N SER A 369 2.22 -27.94 20.42
CA SER A 369 1.84 -29.23 21.02
C SER A 369 2.16 -29.26 22.52
N GLU A 370 1.60 -30.24 23.26
CA GLU A 370 1.98 -30.48 24.67
C GLU A 370 3.45 -30.88 24.83
N GLU A 371 3.99 -31.59 23.84
CA GLU A 371 5.41 -31.95 23.77
C GLU A 371 6.23 -30.84 23.10
N ARG A 372 7.53 -30.77 23.45
CA ARG A 372 8.47 -29.82 22.85
C ARG A 372 8.70 -30.20 21.38
N GLY A 373 8.34 -29.30 20.45
CA GLY A 373 8.46 -29.55 19.01
C GLY A 373 9.92 -29.62 18.55
N ASP A 374 10.19 -30.43 17.52
CA ASP A 374 11.49 -30.50 16.83
C ASP A 374 11.27 -30.61 15.32
N ILE A 375 11.18 -29.45 14.66
CA ILE A 375 10.85 -29.32 13.24
C ILE A 375 12.12 -29.02 12.46
N ALA A 376 12.38 -29.74 11.38
CA ALA A 376 13.48 -29.43 10.47
C ALA A 376 12.93 -28.96 9.11
N ILE A 377 13.27 -27.74 8.70
CA ILE A 377 12.94 -27.15 7.40
C ILE A 377 14.17 -27.21 6.51
N VAL A 378 14.08 -28.00 5.45
CA VAL A 378 15.22 -28.35 4.60
C VAL A 378 15.00 -27.80 3.20
N GLY A 379 15.93 -26.98 2.73
CA GLY A 379 15.90 -26.37 1.41
C GLY A 379 17.01 -26.84 0.48
N SER A 380 17.13 -26.13 -0.64
CA SER A 380 18.22 -26.26 -1.59
C SER A 380 18.57 -24.88 -2.15
N SER A 381 19.87 -24.64 -2.39
CA SER A 381 20.37 -23.32 -2.81
C SER A 381 19.84 -22.83 -4.17
N ALA A 382 19.29 -23.74 -4.98
CA ALA A 382 18.70 -23.44 -6.28
C ALA A 382 17.23 -23.00 -6.21
N LEU A 383 16.56 -23.11 -5.06
CA LEU A 383 15.12 -22.93 -4.96
C LEU A 383 14.73 -21.59 -4.31
N ASN A 384 14.16 -20.67 -5.09
CA ASN A 384 13.41 -19.55 -4.53
C ASN A 384 11.97 -19.98 -4.23
N THR A 385 11.58 -20.07 -2.96
CA THR A 385 10.37 -20.81 -2.57
C THR A 385 9.09 -19.98 -2.55
N ASN A 386 9.16 -18.67 -2.28
CA ASN A 386 7.97 -17.85 -1.94
C ASN A 386 7.16 -18.51 -0.82
N ILE A 387 7.87 -19.09 0.15
CA ILE A 387 7.33 -19.72 1.34
C ILE A 387 7.81 -18.95 2.58
N HIS A 388 6.87 -18.60 3.45
CA HIS A 388 7.14 -18.07 4.80
C HIS A 388 6.71 -19.07 5.88
N ILE A 389 7.16 -18.85 7.12
CA ILE A 389 6.87 -19.67 8.28
C ILE A 389 6.02 -18.89 9.28
N GLU A 390 4.99 -19.52 9.82
CA GLU A 390 4.21 -19.02 10.95
C GLU A 390 4.26 -20.05 12.08
N ILE A 391 4.63 -19.62 13.28
CA ILE A 391 4.66 -20.46 14.48
C ILE A 391 3.49 -20.01 15.37
N ASP A 392 2.63 -20.95 15.74
CA ASP A 392 1.48 -20.67 16.60
C ASP A 392 1.88 -20.27 18.02
N ASP A 393 0.98 -19.52 18.67
CA ASP A 393 1.12 -19.08 20.05
C ASP A 393 1.38 -20.26 21.00
N GLY A 394 2.21 -20.04 22.01
CA GLY A 394 2.54 -21.05 23.02
C GLY A 394 3.49 -22.14 22.54
N PHE A 395 4.01 -22.09 21.30
CA PHE A 395 4.96 -23.08 20.81
C PHE A 395 6.26 -23.06 21.63
N LYS A 396 6.70 -24.25 22.05
CA LYS A 396 8.00 -24.47 22.69
C LYS A 396 8.74 -25.54 21.94
N GLY A 397 9.92 -25.23 21.42
CA GLY A 397 10.61 -26.20 20.57
C GLY A 397 11.75 -25.65 19.75
N ARG A 398 12.30 -26.54 18.94
CA ARG A 398 13.36 -26.25 17.99
C ARG A 398 12.81 -26.23 16.57
N VAL A 399 13.25 -25.23 15.80
CA VAL A 399 13.06 -25.14 14.36
C VAL A 399 14.45 -25.11 13.71
N THR A 400 14.83 -26.22 13.11
CA THR A 400 16.10 -26.37 12.40
C THR A 400 15.95 -25.87 10.96
N LEU A 401 16.80 -24.94 10.52
CA LEU A 401 16.87 -24.47 9.15
C LEU A 401 18.14 -25.04 8.50
N GLU A 402 17.97 -25.87 7.47
CA GLU A 402 19.08 -26.48 6.72
C GLU A 402 19.03 -26.03 5.26
N SER A 403 19.99 -25.22 4.81
CA SER A 403 19.99 -24.66 3.45
C SER A 403 18.63 -24.04 3.06
N ALA A 404 17.95 -23.41 4.02
CA ALA A 404 16.56 -22.99 3.88
C ALA A 404 16.48 -21.60 3.22
N HIS A 405 15.78 -21.52 2.08
CA HIS A 405 15.54 -20.27 1.36
C HIS A 405 14.06 -19.91 1.48
N LEU A 406 13.76 -18.90 2.28
CA LEU A 406 12.41 -18.39 2.54
C LEU A 406 12.23 -17.01 1.91
N SER A 407 11.00 -16.69 1.55
CA SER A 407 10.66 -15.35 1.07
C SER A 407 9.22 -14.99 1.41
N SER A 408 9.01 -13.73 1.72
CA SER A 408 7.71 -13.18 2.08
C SER A 408 7.22 -12.16 1.05
N ILE A 409 5.93 -11.83 1.13
CA ILE A 409 5.38 -10.65 0.46
C ILE A 409 5.82 -9.39 1.23
N LYS A 410 5.85 -8.23 0.56
CA LYS A 410 6.20 -6.95 1.19
C LYS A 410 5.38 -6.73 2.47
N LYS A 411 6.00 -6.14 3.50
CA LYS A 411 5.42 -5.89 4.84
C LYS A 411 5.11 -7.12 5.71
N SER A 412 5.59 -8.30 5.34
CA SER A 412 5.40 -9.53 6.15
C SER A 412 6.75 -10.17 6.48
N PRO A 413 6.94 -10.71 7.69
CA PRO A 413 8.16 -11.43 8.03
C PRO A 413 8.27 -12.75 7.23
N CYS A 414 9.50 -13.26 7.09
CA CYS A 414 9.74 -14.63 6.59
C CYS A 414 9.45 -15.67 7.67
N ILE A 415 9.67 -15.33 8.94
CA ILE A 415 9.34 -16.18 10.08
C ILE A 415 8.57 -15.34 11.09
N LYS A 416 7.32 -15.70 11.35
CA LYS A 416 6.47 -15.05 12.34
C LYS A 416 6.32 -15.94 13.57
N ILE A 417 6.80 -15.48 14.72
CA ILE A 417 6.61 -16.17 15.99
C ILE A 417 5.33 -15.67 16.66
N GLY A 418 4.51 -16.60 17.16
CA GLY A 418 3.34 -16.32 17.97
C GLY A 418 3.68 -15.81 19.38
N GLU A 419 2.65 -15.44 20.13
CA GLU A 419 2.75 -14.98 21.51
C GLU A 419 3.05 -16.13 22.48
N ASN A 420 3.77 -15.86 23.57
CA ASN A 420 4.11 -16.81 24.64
C ASN A 420 4.93 -18.04 24.18
N CYS A 421 5.78 -17.87 23.18
CA CYS A 421 6.60 -18.93 22.60
C CYS A 421 8.01 -18.99 23.18
N GLU A 422 8.61 -20.18 23.21
CA GLU A 422 10.04 -20.41 23.48
C GLU A 422 10.66 -21.15 22.29
N VAL A 423 11.26 -20.39 21.36
CA VAL A 423 11.74 -20.92 20.07
C VAL A 423 13.26 -20.98 20.03
N GLU A 424 13.81 -22.15 19.70
CA GLU A 424 15.20 -22.31 19.31
C GLU A 424 15.29 -22.43 17.77
N ILE A 425 15.90 -21.47 17.08
CA ILE A 425 16.21 -21.61 15.65
C ILE A 425 17.64 -22.12 15.50
N SER A 426 17.79 -23.36 15.03
CA SER A 426 19.10 -23.97 14.76
C SER A 426 19.45 -23.82 13.29
N VAL A 427 20.50 -23.07 12.96
CA VAL A 427 20.92 -22.80 11.58
C VAL A 427 22.01 -23.77 11.14
N PHE A 428 21.86 -24.37 9.97
CA PHE A 428 22.88 -25.17 9.29
C PHE A 428 23.01 -24.77 7.82
N ASP A 429 24.26 -24.71 7.36
CA ASP A 429 24.65 -24.19 6.04
C ASP A 429 24.18 -22.74 5.83
N ASP A 430 24.06 -22.32 4.57
CA ASP A 430 23.61 -20.98 4.20
C ASP A 430 22.08 -20.93 4.06
N CYS A 431 21.44 -20.18 4.96
CA CYS A 431 20.01 -19.90 4.94
C CYS A 431 19.75 -18.47 4.46
N PHE A 432 18.62 -18.26 3.77
CA PHE A 432 18.27 -16.97 3.19
C PHE A 432 16.81 -16.61 3.50
N LEU A 433 16.60 -15.40 4.03
CA LEU A 433 15.30 -14.78 4.24
C LEU A 433 15.20 -13.53 3.33
N ARG A 434 14.30 -13.54 2.35
CA ARG A 434 14.15 -12.43 1.38
C ARG A 434 12.86 -11.66 1.57
N ASN A 435 12.95 -10.34 1.49
CA ASN A 435 11.85 -9.37 1.60
C ASN A 435 11.14 -9.39 2.97
N GLY A 436 11.73 -9.97 4.00
CA GLY A 436 11.12 -10.08 5.31
C GLY A 436 12.07 -10.66 6.35
N GLY A 437 12.01 -10.12 7.56
CA GLY A 437 12.80 -10.55 8.71
C GLY A 437 12.15 -11.66 9.54
N ILE A 438 12.53 -11.72 10.80
CA ILE A 438 11.97 -12.59 11.84
C ILE A 438 11.23 -11.71 12.85
N TYR A 439 9.92 -11.93 13.00
CA TYR A 439 9.10 -11.24 13.98
C TYR A 439 9.04 -12.03 15.30
N VAL A 440 9.33 -11.35 16.41
CA VAL A 440 9.34 -11.89 17.77
C VAL A 440 8.53 -10.96 18.68
N PRO A 441 7.33 -11.36 19.13
CA PRO A 441 6.52 -10.53 20.01
C PRO A 441 7.11 -10.42 21.42
N GLU A 442 6.72 -9.39 22.17
CA GLU A 442 7.22 -9.08 23.53
C GLU A 442 7.08 -10.24 24.53
N SER A 443 6.06 -11.08 24.35
CA SER A 443 5.78 -12.22 25.25
C SER A 443 6.62 -13.48 24.95
N SER A 444 7.45 -13.46 23.91
CA SER A 444 8.14 -14.65 23.40
C SER A 444 9.66 -14.58 23.51
N GLU A 445 10.31 -15.73 23.44
CA GLU A 445 11.77 -15.86 23.44
C GLU A 445 12.25 -16.55 22.16
N LEU A 446 13.31 -16.00 21.56
CA LEU A 446 14.00 -16.56 20.41
C LEU A 446 15.48 -16.75 20.74
N MET A 447 15.96 -17.99 20.61
CA MET A 447 17.36 -18.36 20.75
C MET A 447 17.91 -18.90 19.42
N PHE A 448 19.07 -18.41 18.99
CA PHE A 448 19.79 -18.96 17.84
C PHE A 448 20.85 -19.97 18.27
N THR A 449 20.85 -21.13 17.60
CA THR A 449 21.86 -22.18 17.74
C THR A 449 22.37 -22.67 16.38
N GLY A 450 23.32 -23.60 16.36
CA GLY A 450 23.83 -24.21 15.13
C GLY A 450 25.14 -23.60 14.61
N ILE A 451 25.47 -23.93 13.36
CA ILE A 451 26.69 -23.52 12.66
C ILE A 451 26.34 -23.31 11.18
N GLY A 452 26.53 -22.09 10.68
CA GLY A 452 26.19 -21.73 9.31
C GLY A 452 26.05 -20.22 9.16
N SER A 453 25.38 -19.79 8.10
CA SER A 453 25.06 -18.38 7.85
C SER A 453 23.56 -18.17 7.67
N ILE A 454 23.05 -17.02 8.10
CA ILE A 454 21.70 -16.58 7.80
C ILE A 454 21.75 -15.19 7.17
N VAL A 455 21.33 -15.12 5.92
CA VAL A 455 21.24 -13.89 5.15
C VAL A 455 19.80 -13.36 5.22
N ILE A 456 19.61 -12.16 5.74
CA ILE A 456 18.32 -11.50 5.85
C ILE A 456 18.35 -10.22 5.01
N ASP A 457 17.53 -10.19 3.98
CA ASP A 457 17.41 -9.07 3.06
C ASP A 457 16.02 -8.41 3.18
N VAL A 458 15.99 -7.17 3.65
CA VAL A 458 14.75 -6.41 3.93
C VAL A 458 14.75 -5.10 3.15
N HIS A 459 13.76 -4.94 2.28
CA HIS A 459 13.54 -3.75 1.46
C HIS A 459 12.12 -3.22 1.68
N ASP A 460 11.94 -2.38 2.71
CA ASP A 460 10.63 -1.82 3.06
C ASP A 460 10.78 -0.42 3.67
N SER A 461 9.75 0.43 3.55
CA SER A 461 9.75 1.77 4.14
C SER A 461 9.98 1.71 5.66
N VAL A 462 9.35 0.74 6.32
CA VAL A 462 9.59 0.42 7.72
C VAL A 462 10.14 -1.00 7.81
N PHE A 463 11.32 -1.18 8.40
CA PHE A 463 12.01 -2.47 8.40
C PHE A 463 12.44 -2.94 9.79
N TYR A 464 12.48 -4.27 9.95
CA TYR A 464 13.21 -4.95 11.01
C TYR A 464 13.80 -6.26 10.44
N GLY A 465 15.05 -6.58 10.77
CA GLY A 465 15.67 -7.84 10.38
C GLY A 465 15.31 -8.97 11.33
N ILE A 466 15.57 -8.81 12.62
CA ILE A 466 15.19 -9.75 13.70
C ILE A 466 14.66 -8.92 14.87
N GLY A 467 13.42 -9.16 15.28
CA GLY A 467 12.79 -8.46 16.41
C GLY A 467 11.37 -8.03 16.09
N GLY A 468 11.11 -6.72 16.03
CA GLY A 468 9.75 -6.20 15.93
C GLY A 468 9.61 -4.87 15.19
N PRO A 469 8.36 -4.46 14.89
CA PRO A 469 8.06 -3.21 14.20
C PRO A 469 8.29 -1.97 15.09
N LEU A 470 8.14 -0.78 14.52
CA LEU A 470 8.43 0.50 15.19
C LEU A 470 7.44 0.89 16.30
N ASP A 471 6.24 0.30 16.29
CA ASP A 471 5.16 0.58 17.24
C ASP A 471 5.10 -0.41 18.40
N LYS A 472 6.02 -1.38 18.46
CA LYS A 472 6.06 -2.44 19.47
C LYS A 472 7.47 -2.66 20.01
N GLY A 473 7.56 -3.29 21.17
CA GLY A 473 8.77 -3.96 21.62
C GLY A 473 8.94 -5.32 20.95
N HIS A 474 10.08 -5.95 21.19
CA HIS A 474 10.31 -7.35 20.84
C HIS A 474 10.56 -8.16 22.12
N GLY A 475 10.35 -9.48 22.04
CA GLY A 475 10.64 -10.41 23.12
C GLY A 475 12.14 -10.65 23.33
N LYS A 476 12.52 -11.69 24.05
CA LYS A 476 13.94 -11.97 24.32
C LYS A 476 14.65 -12.52 23.09
N LEU A 477 15.73 -11.87 22.66
CA LEU A 477 16.60 -12.34 21.56
C LEU A 477 17.94 -12.80 22.11
N SER A 478 18.26 -14.09 21.96
CA SER A 478 19.50 -14.70 22.46
C SER A 478 20.33 -15.29 21.32
N PHE A 479 21.58 -14.84 21.18
CA PHE A 479 22.51 -15.29 20.15
C PHE A 479 23.68 -16.03 20.82
N CYS A 480 23.59 -17.37 20.87
CA CYS A 480 24.48 -18.22 21.68
C CYS A 480 25.29 -19.23 20.84
N ALA A 481 25.52 -18.95 19.55
CA ALA A 481 26.14 -19.91 18.64
C ALA A 481 27.04 -19.28 17.58
N ASN A 482 27.83 -20.14 16.92
CA ASN A 482 28.73 -19.79 15.83
C ASN A 482 27.98 -19.65 14.50
N VAL A 483 26.99 -18.76 14.47
CA VAL A 483 26.24 -18.41 13.26
C VAL A 483 26.72 -17.06 12.76
N GLU A 484 26.89 -16.94 11.44
CA GLU A 484 27.13 -15.67 10.76
C GLU A 484 25.79 -15.05 10.34
N PHE A 485 25.46 -13.89 10.89
CA PHE A 485 24.26 -13.12 10.57
C PHE A 485 24.62 -12.05 9.56
N ILE A 486 24.07 -12.13 8.36
CA ILE A 486 24.27 -11.15 7.29
C ILE A 486 22.94 -10.43 7.08
N ILE A 487 22.81 -9.19 7.56
CA ILE A 487 21.54 -8.45 7.48
C ILE A 487 21.73 -7.22 6.60
N GLU A 488 21.00 -7.17 5.49
CA GLU A 488 20.89 -6.00 4.63
C GLU A 488 19.49 -5.39 4.77
N ALA A 489 19.43 -4.12 5.17
CA ALA A 489 18.17 -3.42 5.37
C ALA A 489 18.17 -2.06 4.67
N TYR A 490 17.17 -1.84 3.82
CA TYR A 490 16.99 -0.62 3.04
C TYR A 490 15.57 -0.07 3.25
N GLY A 491 15.45 1.15 3.75
CA GLY A 491 14.15 1.74 4.05
C GLY A 491 14.18 3.18 4.52
N GLN A 492 13.05 3.70 5.03
CA GLN A 492 12.99 5.03 5.64
C GLN A 492 13.35 4.96 7.12
N GLN A 493 12.85 3.97 7.84
CA GLN A 493 13.11 3.84 9.27
C GLN A 493 13.02 2.40 9.77
N GLY A 494 13.86 2.01 10.73
CA GLY A 494 13.86 0.63 11.20
C GLY A 494 15.07 0.20 12.00
N THR A 495 15.13 -1.10 12.28
CA THR A 495 16.26 -1.75 12.96
C THR A 495 16.78 -2.94 12.16
N CYS A 496 18.04 -3.34 12.32
CA CYS A 496 18.47 -4.65 11.79
C CYS A 496 18.22 -5.75 12.81
N ILE A 497 18.62 -5.54 14.06
CA ILE A 497 18.28 -6.40 15.20
C ILE A 497 17.67 -5.52 16.29
N GLY A 498 16.39 -5.74 16.61
CA GLY A 498 15.66 -5.02 17.65
C GLY A 498 14.28 -4.54 17.19
N SER A 499 13.78 -3.43 17.73
CA SER A 499 12.41 -2.94 17.49
C SER A 499 12.27 -1.42 17.67
N GLY A 500 11.04 -0.90 17.59
CA GLY A 500 10.75 0.47 17.98
C GLY A 500 10.93 0.71 19.47
N LEU A 501 10.16 0.00 20.32
CA LEU A 501 10.06 0.26 21.76
C LEU A 501 11.10 -0.47 22.61
N GLY A 502 12.01 -1.23 21.99
CA GLY A 502 13.07 -1.98 22.67
C GLY A 502 12.69 -3.43 22.98
N GLY A 503 13.41 -4.03 23.91
CA GLY A 503 13.32 -5.45 24.26
C GLY A 503 14.64 -5.95 24.84
N GLU A 504 14.73 -7.24 25.14
CA GLU A 504 15.96 -7.86 25.67
C GLU A 504 16.78 -8.45 24.52
N ILE A 505 18.01 -7.97 24.34
CA ILE A 505 18.96 -8.51 23.35
C ILE A 505 20.22 -8.97 24.07
N ASN A 506 20.54 -10.26 23.97
CA ASN A 506 21.72 -10.87 24.56
C ASN A 506 22.54 -11.57 23.48
N ILE A 507 23.74 -11.09 23.22
CA ILE A 507 24.64 -11.63 22.20
C ILE A 507 25.87 -12.19 22.88
N GLN A 508 26.01 -13.52 22.90
CA GLN A 508 27.12 -14.20 23.59
C GLN A 508 28.17 -14.76 22.65
N GLN A 509 27.80 -15.00 21.39
CA GLN A 509 28.65 -15.56 20.36
C GLN A 509 28.05 -15.30 18.97
N GLY A 510 28.90 -15.23 17.94
CA GLY A 510 28.48 -15.09 16.54
C GLY A 510 29.28 -14.04 15.77
N ILE A 511 29.02 -13.97 14.46
CA ILE A 511 29.55 -12.96 13.56
C ILE A 511 28.38 -12.17 12.98
N PHE A 512 28.43 -10.85 13.03
CA PHE A 512 27.33 -9.97 12.59
C PHE A 512 27.83 -9.02 11.51
N ASN A 513 27.39 -9.23 10.28
CA ASN A 513 27.64 -8.37 9.13
C ASN A 513 26.36 -7.61 8.79
N ILE A 514 26.28 -6.35 9.18
CA ILE A 514 25.06 -5.56 9.04
C ILE A 514 25.30 -4.41 8.07
N LYS A 515 24.39 -4.24 7.11
CA LYS A 515 24.34 -3.10 6.21
C LYS A 515 22.97 -2.44 6.31
N MET A 516 22.94 -1.21 6.78
CA MET A 516 21.72 -0.45 6.97
C MET A 516 21.75 0.85 6.17
N ASN A 517 20.69 1.12 5.42
CA ASN A 517 20.50 2.38 4.71
C ASN A 517 19.07 2.90 4.93
N GLY A 518 18.95 4.10 5.49
CA GLY A 518 17.66 4.77 5.60
C GLY A 518 17.71 6.12 6.29
N ASN A 519 16.57 6.79 6.44
CA ASN A 519 16.56 8.09 7.10
C ASN A 519 16.80 7.97 8.61
N ASN A 520 16.15 7.00 9.25
CA ASN A 520 16.20 6.82 10.70
C ASN A 520 16.46 5.38 11.09
N GLY A 521 17.66 5.04 11.56
CA GLY A 521 18.02 3.62 11.71
C GLY A 521 18.79 3.31 12.99
N VAL A 522 18.58 2.11 13.52
CA VAL A 522 19.47 1.52 14.52
C VAL A 522 19.89 0.12 14.08
N ALA A 523 21.19 -0.15 13.90
CA ALA A 523 21.60 -1.47 13.44
C ALA A 523 21.34 -2.55 14.51
N ILE A 524 21.71 -2.32 15.77
CA ILE A 524 21.36 -3.20 16.90
C ILE A 524 20.80 -2.35 18.05
N GLY A 525 19.53 -2.55 18.41
CA GLY A 525 18.87 -1.86 19.52
C GLY A 525 17.50 -1.31 19.17
N ALA A 526 17.19 -0.08 19.57
CA ALA A 526 15.83 0.45 19.50
C ALA A 526 15.73 1.85 18.89
N VAL A 527 14.63 2.15 18.21
CA VAL A 527 14.43 3.49 17.63
C VAL A 527 13.90 4.45 18.68
N THR A 528 12.80 4.12 19.35
CA THR A 528 12.13 5.00 20.31
C THR A 528 12.25 4.54 21.76
N GLY A 529 12.55 3.26 21.99
CA GLY A 529 12.67 2.67 23.32
C GLY A 529 14.09 2.64 23.87
N SER A 530 14.19 2.33 25.17
CA SER A 530 15.48 2.13 25.84
C SER A 530 16.03 0.74 25.58
N VAL A 531 17.35 0.58 25.67
CA VAL A 531 18.03 -0.71 25.48
C VAL A 531 19.05 -1.01 26.58
N ASP A 532 19.14 -2.29 26.95
CA ASP A 532 20.24 -2.87 27.74
C ASP A 532 20.85 -4.00 26.90
N LEU A 533 22.04 -3.74 26.34
CA LEU A 533 22.72 -4.60 25.38
C LEU A 533 23.97 -5.19 26.03
N ASP A 534 24.01 -6.52 26.15
CA ASP A 534 25.21 -7.26 26.54
C ASP A 534 25.71 -8.08 25.35
N ILE A 535 26.86 -7.67 24.79
CA ILE A 535 27.46 -8.27 23.60
C ILE A 535 28.85 -8.76 23.95
N ARG A 536 29.06 -10.07 23.82
CA ARG A 536 30.29 -10.74 24.23
C ARG A 536 30.83 -11.65 23.14
N ASN A 537 32.14 -11.76 23.04
CA ASN A 537 32.86 -12.75 22.21
C ASN A 537 32.40 -12.79 20.73
N CYS A 538 32.11 -11.63 20.16
CA CYS A 538 31.56 -11.52 18.80
C CYS A 538 32.43 -10.72 17.84
N GLY A 539 32.36 -11.08 16.56
CA GLY A 539 32.80 -10.23 15.46
C GLY A 539 31.63 -9.39 14.96
N LEU A 540 31.78 -8.06 14.93
CA LEU A 540 30.74 -7.15 14.44
C LEU A 540 31.32 -6.28 13.33
N GLN A 541 30.74 -6.35 12.15
CA GLN A 541 31.00 -5.45 11.03
C GLN A 541 29.71 -4.76 10.62
N VAL A 542 29.63 -3.45 10.85
CA VAL A 542 28.42 -2.68 10.58
C VAL A 542 28.72 -1.54 9.63
N ILE A 543 27.93 -1.42 8.57
CA ILE A 543 27.93 -0.28 7.64
C ILE A 543 26.56 0.38 7.74
N SER A 544 26.52 1.63 8.19
CA SER A 544 25.29 2.39 8.40
C SER A 544 25.32 3.71 7.65
N THR A 545 24.33 3.95 6.79
CA THR A 545 24.08 5.26 6.21
C THR A 545 22.71 5.72 6.65
N CYS A 546 22.64 6.70 7.54
CA CYS A 546 21.37 7.26 7.97
C CYS A 546 21.40 8.73 8.33
N LEU A 547 20.29 9.45 8.13
CA LEU A 547 20.20 10.85 8.54
C LEU A 547 20.31 10.96 10.05
N LYS A 548 19.57 10.15 10.81
CA LYS A 548 19.62 10.13 12.27
C LYS A 548 19.60 8.71 12.82
N GLY A 549 20.52 8.33 13.68
CA GLY A 549 20.55 6.95 14.16
C GLY A 549 21.76 6.52 14.96
N ALA A 550 21.76 5.24 15.34
CA ALA A 550 22.85 4.60 16.07
C ALA A 550 23.33 3.33 15.36
N ILE A 551 24.62 2.98 15.45
CA ILE A 551 25.06 1.63 15.06
C ILE A 551 24.59 0.62 16.13
N ILE A 552 24.98 0.80 17.38
CA ILE A 552 24.51 -0.02 18.51
C ILE A 552 23.96 0.92 19.58
N GLY A 553 22.69 0.75 19.97
CA GLY A 553 22.08 1.52 21.05
C GLY A 553 20.65 2.00 20.76
N SER A 554 20.36 3.28 21.03
CA SER A 554 19.01 3.84 20.86
C SER A 554 19.04 5.16 20.08
N ARG A 555 18.00 5.47 19.30
CA ARG A 555 17.89 6.81 18.70
C ARG A 555 17.30 7.79 19.71
N ASP A 556 16.14 7.48 20.30
CA ASP A 556 15.40 8.49 21.09
C ASP A 556 15.37 8.28 22.60
N SER A 557 15.92 7.18 23.12
CA SER A 557 15.86 6.85 24.55
C SER A 557 17.20 6.36 25.10
N ASP A 558 17.22 5.94 26.36
CA ASP A 558 18.44 5.54 27.06
C ASP A 558 19.07 4.27 26.48
N ALA A 559 20.40 4.22 26.42
CA ALA A 559 21.15 3.07 25.93
C ALA A 559 22.23 2.66 26.95
N LYS A 560 22.15 1.41 27.42
CA LYS A 560 23.20 0.77 28.20
C LYS A 560 23.83 -0.34 27.36
N ILE A 561 25.14 -0.28 27.21
CA ILE A 561 25.88 -1.12 26.25
C ILE A 561 27.14 -1.66 26.93
N MET A 562 27.27 -2.99 26.93
CA MET A 562 28.46 -3.72 27.33
C MET A 562 29.03 -4.47 26.13
N LEU A 563 30.25 -4.15 25.73
CA LEU A 563 31.05 -4.93 24.78
C LEU A 563 32.20 -5.62 25.51
N HIS A 564 32.29 -6.96 25.45
CA HIS A 564 33.37 -7.70 26.09
C HIS A 564 33.95 -8.79 25.19
N GLY A 565 35.27 -8.79 24.92
CA GLY A 565 35.87 -9.82 24.06
C GLY A 565 35.48 -9.70 22.58
N CYS A 566 35.11 -8.50 22.12
CA CYS A 566 34.56 -8.28 20.78
C CYS A 566 35.61 -7.75 19.80
N SER A 567 35.40 -8.01 18.50
CA SER A 567 36.08 -7.34 17.41
C SER A 567 35.07 -6.51 16.62
N PHE A 568 35.01 -5.21 16.89
CA PHE A 568 34.07 -4.28 16.27
C PHE A 568 34.71 -3.49 15.13
N LYS A 569 34.02 -3.43 13.98
CA LYS A 569 34.33 -2.58 12.84
C LYS A 569 33.08 -1.85 12.37
N GLY A 570 32.99 -0.56 12.64
CA GLY A 570 31.86 0.29 12.25
C GLY A 570 32.21 1.28 11.15
N VAL A 571 31.41 1.37 10.10
CA VAL A 571 31.46 2.49 9.16
C VAL A 571 30.12 3.19 9.22
N SER A 572 30.11 4.49 9.50
CA SER A 572 28.84 5.23 9.48
C SER A 572 28.91 6.58 8.79
N SER A 573 27.79 6.96 8.17
CA SER A 573 27.62 8.25 7.51
C SER A 573 26.22 8.81 7.75
N GLY A 574 26.10 10.12 7.94
CA GLY A 574 24.81 10.69 8.31
C GLY A 574 24.79 12.18 8.63
N ASN A 575 23.70 12.61 9.28
CA ASN A 575 23.54 13.97 9.81
C ASN A 575 23.75 13.96 11.34
N GLU A 576 22.90 13.27 12.08
CA GLU A 576 22.98 13.11 13.55
C GLU A 576 23.21 11.63 13.91
N THR A 577 24.45 11.21 14.13
CA THR A 577 24.73 9.78 14.36
C THR A 577 25.54 9.49 15.61
N VAL A 578 25.32 8.27 16.11
CA VAL A 578 26.09 7.68 17.19
C VAL A 578 26.62 6.32 16.78
N CYS A 579 27.89 6.01 17.07
CA CYS A 579 28.38 4.65 16.82
C CYS A 579 27.85 3.72 17.93
N LEU A 580 28.23 3.96 19.19
CA LEU A 580 27.71 3.21 20.35
C LEU A 580 27.09 4.18 21.36
N GLY A 581 25.79 4.07 21.62
CA GLY A 581 25.10 4.86 22.64
C GLY A 581 23.75 5.39 22.17
N SER A 582 23.47 6.67 22.42
CA SER A 582 22.14 7.23 22.14
C SER A 582 22.15 8.62 21.49
N VAL A 583 21.22 8.88 20.56
CA VAL A 583 21.12 10.22 19.97
C VAL A 583 20.41 11.20 20.91
N ASN A 584 19.26 10.82 21.49
CA ASN A 584 18.46 11.73 22.34
C ASN A 584 18.24 11.25 23.78
N GLY A 585 18.79 10.12 24.19
CA GLY A 585 18.74 9.60 25.57
C GLY A 585 20.12 9.47 26.21
N ASN A 586 20.15 9.09 27.49
CA ASN A 586 21.40 8.88 28.23
C ASN A 586 22.14 7.65 27.71
N ALA A 587 23.46 7.64 27.81
CA ALA A 587 24.28 6.52 27.35
C ALA A 587 25.26 6.04 28.43
N ASP A 588 25.20 4.75 28.77
CA ASP A 588 26.22 4.06 29.55
C ASP A 588 26.92 3.03 28.65
N VAL A 589 28.16 3.31 28.28
CA VAL A 589 28.93 2.50 27.33
C VAL A 589 30.17 1.96 28.02
N THR A 590 30.24 0.64 28.15
CA THR A 590 31.42 -0.06 28.65
C THR A 590 31.99 -0.95 27.56
N ILE A 591 33.28 -0.78 27.24
CA ILE A 591 34.02 -1.65 26.33
C ILE A 591 35.22 -2.22 27.07
N ASP A 592 35.29 -3.54 27.16
CA ASP A 592 36.36 -4.27 27.84
C ASP A 592 36.95 -5.34 26.93
N ASN A 593 38.28 -5.51 27.00
CA ASN A 593 39.00 -6.61 26.35
C ASN A 593 38.63 -6.80 24.86
N SER A 594 38.56 -5.71 24.10
CA SER A 594 38.00 -5.70 22.75
C SER A 594 38.89 -4.93 21.77
N ASN A 595 38.69 -5.17 20.48
CA ASN A 595 39.24 -4.36 19.38
C ASN A 595 38.13 -3.50 18.80
N PHE A 596 38.39 -2.21 18.60
CA PHE A 596 37.39 -1.25 18.13
C PHE A 596 37.94 -0.42 16.98
N VAL A 597 37.37 -0.57 15.80
CA VAL A 597 37.75 0.19 14.61
C VAL A 597 36.53 0.91 14.04
N THR A 598 36.62 2.20 13.78
CA THR A 598 35.53 2.89 13.07
C THR A 598 35.99 4.02 12.15
N ASP A 599 35.31 4.17 11.01
CA ASP A 599 35.34 5.37 10.14
C ASP A 599 33.93 5.96 10.13
N THR A 600 33.75 7.11 10.77
CA THR A 600 32.43 7.73 10.91
C THR A 600 32.43 9.18 10.45
N ARG A 601 31.45 9.54 9.62
CA ARG A 601 31.32 10.87 9.00
C ARG A 601 29.91 11.41 9.14
N SER A 602 29.67 12.36 10.05
CA SER A 602 28.35 12.96 10.24
C SER A 602 28.44 14.40 10.72
N ASP A 603 27.46 15.25 10.38
CA ASP A 603 27.47 16.67 10.76
C ASP A 603 27.51 16.84 12.29
N ASP A 604 26.61 16.18 13.03
CA ASP A 604 26.60 16.07 14.48
C ASP A 604 26.91 14.60 14.87
N LEU A 605 28.00 14.39 15.61
CA LEU A 605 28.55 13.05 15.86
C LEU A 605 28.99 12.86 17.32
N ALA A 606 28.57 11.76 17.91
CA ALA A 606 29.21 11.16 19.09
C ALA A 606 29.63 9.73 18.74
N VAL A 607 30.93 9.41 18.71
CA VAL A 607 31.34 8.02 18.41
C VAL A 607 30.89 7.09 19.54
N LEU A 608 31.20 7.43 20.79
CA LEU A 608 30.81 6.70 21.99
C LEU A 608 30.04 7.62 22.94
N GLY A 609 28.87 7.19 23.41
CA GLY A 609 28.06 7.93 24.39
C GLY A 609 26.79 8.53 23.79
N SER A 610 26.34 9.64 24.36
CA SER A 610 25.13 10.33 23.94
C SER A 610 25.44 11.59 23.15
N LEU A 611 24.66 11.86 22.09
CA LEU A 611 24.81 13.11 21.33
C LEU A 611 24.20 14.32 22.05
N ASN A 612 23.04 14.13 22.71
CA ASN A 612 22.23 15.23 23.26
C ASN A 612 21.98 15.16 24.78
N LYS A 613 22.45 14.12 25.48
CA LYS A 613 22.19 13.85 26.90
C LYS A 613 23.46 13.34 27.61
N ASP A 614 23.30 12.85 28.84
CA ASP A 614 24.42 12.47 29.67
C ASP A 614 25.09 11.19 29.18
N SER A 615 26.40 11.14 29.33
CA SER A 615 27.26 10.07 28.84
C SER A 615 28.14 9.54 29.96
N ASN A 616 28.18 8.22 30.12
CA ASN A 616 29.12 7.51 30.99
C ASN A 616 29.87 6.48 30.14
N VAL A 617 31.14 6.73 29.86
CA VAL A 617 31.95 5.88 28.96
C VAL A 617 33.13 5.28 29.73
N LYS A 618 33.26 3.95 29.68
CA LYS A 618 34.31 3.17 30.35
C LYS A 618 35.04 2.28 29.34
N LEU A 619 36.35 2.46 29.24
CA LEU A 619 37.19 1.74 28.29
C LEU A 619 38.33 1.02 29.01
N HIS A 620 38.32 -0.31 29.01
CA HIS A 620 39.35 -1.12 29.67
C HIS A 620 39.97 -2.12 28.70
N ASN A 621 41.30 -2.27 28.72
CA ASN A 621 42.00 -3.30 27.94
C ASN A 621 41.63 -3.30 26.44
N ILE A 622 41.59 -2.12 25.82
CA ILE A 622 41.07 -1.94 24.47
C ILE A 622 42.15 -1.45 23.49
N ALA A 623 42.13 -1.99 22.28
CA ALA A 623 42.84 -1.42 21.13
C ALA A 623 41.83 -0.72 20.23
N MET A 624 42.07 0.56 19.92
CA MET A 624 41.09 1.42 19.28
C MET A 624 41.70 2.23 18.13
N ILE A 625 41.06 2.21 16.97
CA ILE A 625 41.38 3.06 15.81
C ILE A 625 40.11 3.77 15.37
N ILE A 626 40.06 5.09 15.50
CA ILE A 626 38.89 5.90 15.17
C ILE A 626 39.30 6.98 14.17
N ASP A 627 38.62 7.01 13.03
CA ASP A 627 38.62 8.14 12.12
C ASP A 627 37.22 8.76 12.16
N ALA A 628 37.13 10.01 12.63
CA ALA A 628 35.86 10.70 12.85
C ALA A 628 35.88 12.07 12.16
N VAL A 629 34.82 12.38 11.41
CA VAL A 629 34.66 13.66 10.70
C VAL A 629 33.26 14.19 10.94
N GLY A 630 33.16 15.46 11.34
CA GLY A 630 31.88 16.16 11.46
C GLY A 630 32.03 17.65 11.66
N GLN A 631 30.91 18.37 11.60
CA GLN A 631 30.91 19.78 12.00
C GLN A 631 31.02 19.88 13.52
N LYS A 632 30.16 19.17 14.25
CA LYS A 632 30.15 19.06 15.71
C LYS A 632 30.34 17.60 16.10
N ALA A 633 31.60 17.16 16.06
CA ALA A 633 31.96 15.79 16.36
C ALA A 633 32.75 15.68 17.67
N TYR A 634 32.34 14.75 18.52
CA TYR A 634 33.11 14.21 19.64
C TYR A 634 33.31 12.71 19.44
N VAL A 635 34.45 12.20 19.92
CA VAL A 635 34.67 10.76 19.98
C VAL A 635 34.01 10.17 21.22
N ILE A 636 33.99 10.91 22.32
CA ILE A 636 33.46 10.45 23.60
C ILE A 636 32.54 11.52 24.18
N GLY A 637 31.26 11.18 24.35
CA GLY A 637 30.20 12.10 24.75
C GLY A 637 29.68 12.94 23.59
N GLY A 638 28.82 13.91 23.91
CA GLY A 638 28.17 14.79 22.95
C GLY A 638 28.34 16.26 23.30
N ALA A 639 27.87 17.13 22.39
CA ALA A 639 27.93 18.58 22.58
C ALA A 639 26.92 19.11 23.62
N LYS A 640 26.01 18.26 24.10
CA LYS A 640 25.04 18.57 25.16
C LYS A 640 25.01 17.43 26.18
N GLY A 641 24.72 17.76 27.43
CA GLY A 641 24.74 16.81 28.55
C GLY A 641 26.10 16.75 29.24
N GLU A 642 26.14 16.09 30.39
CA GLU A 642 27.37 15.86 31.15
C GLU A 642 28.06 14.56 30.69
N THR A 643 29.38 14.56 30.58
CA THR A 643 30.16 13.38 30.15
C THR A 643 31.15 12.96 31.22
N SER A 644 31.02 11.72 31.69
CA SER A 644 32.02 11.00 32.46
C SER A 644 32.76 10.02 31.56
N PHE A 645 34.09 10.13 31.53
CA PHE A 645 34.96 9.27 30.74
C PHE A 645 36.10 8.67 31.59
N HIS A 646 36.17 7.35 31.62
CA HIS A 646 37.24 6.61 32.28
C HIS A 646 37.87 5.62 31.30
N CYS A 647 39.19 5.70 31.13
CA CYS A 647 39.94 4.70 30.38
C CYS A 647 41.15 4.18 31.15
N TYR A 648 41.46 2.89 30.97
CA TYR A 648 42.63 2.25 31.60
C TYR A 648 43.16 1.10 30.75
N ASN A 649 44.49 1.04 30.59
CA ASN A 649 45.21 0.04 29.81
C ASN A 649 44.74 -0.02 28.35
N VAL A 650 44.91 1.10 27.63
CA VAL A 650 44.39 1.26 26.26
C VAL A 650 45.49 1.56 25.24
N ASP A 651 45.28 1.15 23.99
CA ASP A 651 46.11 1.52 22.83
C ASP A 651 45.21 2.19 21.79
N VAL A 652 45.25 3.53 21.75
CA VAL A 652 44.25 4.35 21.05
C VAL A 652 44.91 5.21 19.99
N LYS A 653 44.38 5.13 18.77
CA LYS A 653 44.65 6.05 17.66
C LYS A 653 43.35 6.74 17.25
N ILE A 654 43.29 8.07 17.40
CA ILE A 654 42.13 8.87 16.98
C ILE A 654 42.57 9.94 15.99
N THR A 655 41.87 10.02 14.87
CA THR A 655 41.89 11.15 13.93
C THR A 655 40.52 11.81 13.96
N LEU A 656 40.45 13.10 14.32
CA LEU A 656 39.20 13.85 14.42
C LEU A 656 39.25 15.10 13.55
N SER A 657 38.21 15.34 12.77
CA SER A 657 37.96 16.65 12.12
C SER A 657 36.64 17.21 12.65
N SER A 658 36.69 18.35 13.33
CA SER A 658 35.57 18.93 14.08
C SER A 658 35.79 20.42 14.34
N VAL A 659 34.72 21.21 14.55
CA VAL A 659 34.86 22.59 15.06
C VAL A 659 35.35 22.62 16.52
N PHE A 660 35.28 21.49 17.23
CA PHE A 660 35.78 21.34 18.59
C PHE A 660 37.25 20.93 18.60
N ASP A 661 38.01 21.45 19.57
CA ASP A 661 39.44 21.15 19.75
C ASP A 661 39.70 20.06 20.81
N SER A 662 38.71 19.23 21.09
CA SER A 662 38.79 18.12 22.04
C SER A 662 38.08 16.88 21.49
N ILE A 663 38.58 15.70 21.84
CA ILE A 663 37.94 14.42 21.49
C ILE A 663 36.74 14.10 22.41
N THR A 664 36.59 14.80 23.52
CA THR A 664 35.52 14.58 24.51
C THR A 664 34.98 15.88 25.09
N SER A 665 33.72 15.85 25.53
CA SER A 665 33.13 16.91 26.35
C SER A 665 33.31 16.70 27.86
N ALA A 666 33.98 15.63 28.31
CA ALA A 666 34.31 15.41 29.71
C ALA A 666 35.38 16.39 30.20
N GLU A 667 35.20 16.95 31.40
CA GLU A 667 36.12 17.91 32.02
C GLU A 667 36.31 17.61 33.52
N GLY A 668 37.38 18.14 34.11
CA GLY A 668 37.61 18.05 35.57
C GLY A 668 37.68 16.62 36.11
N ASP A 669 36.95 16.36 37.20
CA ASP A 669 36.94 15.05 37.89
C ASP A 669 36.24 13.94 37.10
N ASP A 670 35.50 14.30 36.05
CA ASP A 670 34.79 13.38 35.17
C ASP A 670 35.66 12.85 34.02
N LEU A 671 36.89 13.35 33.88
CA LEU A 671 37.88 12.85 32.91
C LEU A 671 39.01 12.09 33.61
N LYS A 672 39.04 10.76 33.45
CA LYS A 672 40.06 9.88 34.06
C LYS A 672 40.79 9.08 32.99
N ILE A 673 42.01 9.52 32.68
CA ILE A 673 42.88 8.88 31.69
C ILE A 673 43.96 8.06 32.40
N GLY A 674 43.87 6.74 32.27
CA GLY A 674 44.82 5.78 32.85
C GLY A 674 46.00 5.44 31.94
N ALA A 675 46.79 4.45 32.35
CA ALA A 675 47.95 3.98 31.60
C ALA A 675 47.57 3.50 30.18
N GLY A 676 48.39 3.83 29.18
CA GLY A 676 48.11 3.46 27.79
C GLY A 676 49.01 4.18 26.78
N ARG A 677 48.79 3.90 25.50
CA ARG A 677 49.36 4.65 24.38
C ARG A 677 48.25 5.43 23.70
N TYR A 678 48.46 6.72 23.51
CA TYR A 678 47.50 7.62 22.90
C TYR A 678 48.17 8.33 21.72
N PHE A 679 47.61 8.17 20.53
CA PHE A 679 47.92 8.99 19.38
C PHE A 679 46.65 9.72 18.98
N VAL A 680 46.63 11.05 19.12
CA VAL A 680 45.46 11.84 18.76
C VAL A 680 45.83 13.00 17.87
N GLU A 681 45.07 13.12 16.80
CA GLU A 681 45.19 14.18 15.80
C GLU A 681 43.82 14.83 15.64
N ILE A 682 43.75 16.15 15.85
CA ILE A 682 42.53 16.94 15.68
C ILE A 682 42.82 18.01 14.63
N ASN A 683 42.00 18.05 13.57
CA ASN A 683 42.13 19.01 12.46
C ASN A 683 43.54 19.05 11.83
N GLY A 684 44.23 17.90 11.77
CA GLY A 684 45.59 17.76 11.23
C GLY A 684 46.72 18.12 12.20
N GLU A 685 46.40 18.51 13.43
CA GLU A 685 47.37 18.80 14.49
C GLU A 685 47.43 17.68 15.52
N LYS A 686 48.64 17.24 15.88
CA LYS A 686 48.82 16.28 16.97
C LYS A 686 48.48 16.92 18.31
N ARG A 687 47.72 16.21 19.13
CA ARG A 687 47.32 16.60 20.48
C ARG A 687 47.78 15.55 21.48
N ASP A 688 48.39 16.00 22.57
CA ASP A 688 48.74 15.14 23.68
C ASP A 688 47.52 14.96 24.60
N LEU A 689 47.11 13.71 24.82
CA LEU A 689 46.07 13.33 25.79
C LEU A 689 46.63 13.11 27.20
N THR A 690 47.92 13.35 27.41
CA THR A 690 48.56 13.11 28.69
C THR A 690 47.96 14.00 29.77
N PRO A 691 47.68 13.44 30.97
CA PRO A 691 47.12 14.20 32.07
C PRO A 691 48.10 15.30 32.49
N ASN A 692 47.58 16.49 32.84
CA ASN A 692 48.23 17.26 33.89
C ASN A 692 48.13 16.39 35.16
N ILE A 693 49.25 15.74 35.50
CA ILE A 693 49.41 14.87 36.69
C ILE A 693 48.99 15.61 37.96
#